data_AF-A0A2D5B0W7-F1
#
_entry.id   AF-A0A2D5B0W7-F1
#
_cell.length_a   1.000
_cell.length_b   1.000
_cell.length_c   1.000
_cell.angle_alpha   90.00
_cell.angle_beta   90.00
_cell.angle_gamma   90.00
#
_symmetry.space_group_name_H-M   'P 1'
#
loop_
_entity.id
_entity.type
_entity.pdbx_description
1 polymer ?
#
loop_
_entity_poly.entity_id
_entity_poly.type
_entity_poly.pdbx_seq_one_letter_code
_entity_poly.pdbx_strand_id
1 'polypeptide(L)'
;MKLHATVLCAFAVLVAATGLREALGHSLQEESVPIVPAEVIARSLEAARVEARGGPLPAGYRMLKELSFRDGEMHPSPLALTPGIMSRLVRAGMRGLLRGVPASGAQGATAGTTELFIQASKDNTLYESVTGEVSNGLGIYVFSGRTGPMGGTAIRRAALAFDVAASIPGAATIVSASLDVYCSRSNGGSQAANLQRLVSDWGEGISNAGDPGGSGTTSETGDATWLHTFYPSSFWTSAGGDLAPLTTATTNINLVGCYTFTSAQLAADVLDMRDSPSANFGWVIRGNEAGSGTAKRFDSKDTNNPGTRPVLRVTVSGVDLTPPTVAWVAPTGGANLTPEVATLLQWTATDPSGVAFIDLLASYDGGATFLPIALGLAGTETTYSWFPPDRPGATILRIEATDGAMNTGTTDSNITLDSVMTSTLPTTLRDFDQPGTQPLEHGLDTQSPLNCAVCHGGYDDETEPYFLWSGSMMANAARDPLFEACLAIAEQDAEGSGDLCIRCHVPKGWMEGRSVPTDGSELLAGDRIGVSCDHCHRMVDPDYAPGISPAEDAAILADLVTGPPSDPGTGRYVVDPTGTRRGPFDDAVCDEVAHPFLTSPFHRDSKMCGTCHNVSNLAYEWNGFGSYVPSFDQPASDLGHGSVFPIERTFSEWAFSDYNSVEGVFAPALGGNRDYVSSCQDCHMRATTGSGCNPTAFPTAPVRNDLPLHDLTGGNTWVPSLIDQLYPGTVDPAALAATIDRARYMLQHASKLETFFEGGMLRVRVTNDTGHKLPTGYPEGRRMWINVQFLKRNGELLNESCAYDFNTGVLLEDAEAKIYEIKLGLDTAAAALTGLPAGPTFHFVLNNQIYKDNRIPPRGFTNLNFATFGGLPVGYAYANGQYWDDTIYTVPKDAQSAVIRLYYQTTSKEYVEFLRDENVTNSKGQELYDLWDQNGKCPPELMERSVIFFRDLEVEPLPGTPGPGRGIHR
;
A
#
# COMPACT_ATOMS: atom_id res chain seq x y z
N MET A 1 -38.35 -32.62 -2.25
CA MET A 1 -37.88 -31.22 -2.25
C MET A 1 -37.09 -30.98 -3.53
N LYS A 2 -37.82 -30.56 -4.55
CA LYS A 2 -37.33 -30.08 -5.84
C LYS A 2 -38.00 -28.72 -5.98
N LEU A 3 -37.25 -27.62 -5.95
CA LEU A 3 -37.71 -26.33 -6.44
C LEU A 3 -36.50 -25.38 -6.53
N HIS A 4 -35.93 -25.27 -7.73
CA HIS A 4 -35.24 -24.08 -8.23
C HIS A 4 -35.11 -24.25 -9.75
N ALA A 5 -36.23 -24.04 -10.42
CA ALA A 5 -36.34 -23.95 -11.87
C ALA A 5 -37.14 -22.68 -12.19
N THR A 6 -36.63 -21.53 -11.73
CA THR A 6 -37.20 -20.21 -12.03
C THR A 6 -36.11 -19.13 -12.05
N VAL A 7 -35.00 -19.35 -12.77
CA VAL A 7 -34.12 -18.26 -13.26
C VAL A 7 -33.59 -18.64 -14.66
N LEU A 8 -34.47 -19.21 -15.50
CA LEU A 8 -34.18 -19.58 -16.88
C LEU A 8 -35.10 -18.83 -17.86
N CYS A 9 -35.38 -17.56 -17.54
CA CYS A 9 -36.18 -16.65 -18.37
C CYS A 9 -35.48 -15.32 -18.73
N ALA A 10 -34.18 -15.17 -18.46
CA ALA A 10 -33.39 -14.02 -18.93
C ALA A 10 -32.45 -14.36 -20.12
N PHE A 11 -32.32 -15.64 -20.50
CA PHE A 11 -31.41 -16.07 -21.57
C PHE A 11 -32.09 -16.32 -22.93
N ALA A 12 -33.39 -16.03 -23.06
CA ALA A 12 -34.14 -16.24 -24.30
C ALA A 12 -34.45 -14.95 -25.09
N VAL A 13 -34.02 -13.78 -24.62
CA VAL A 13 -34.20 -12.50 -25.36
C VAL A 13 -32.92 -12.04 -26.07
N LEU A 14 -31.74 -12.60 -25.76
CA LEU A 14 -30.50 -12.24 -26.46
C LEU A 14 -30.17 -13.09 -27.69
N VAL A 15 -30.88 -14.20 -27.93
CA VAL A 15 -30.63 -15.11 -29.07
C VAL A 15 -31.52 -14.77 -30.28
N ALA A 16 -32.43 -13.79 -30.17
CA ALA A 16 -33.22 -13.28 -31.29
C ALA A 16 -32.61 -12.04 -31.99
N ALA A 17 -31.50 -11.49 -31.48
CA ALA A 17 -30.85 -10.31 -32.06
C ALA A 17 -29.72 -10.67 -33.06
N THR A 18 -29.27 -11.92 -33.11
CA THR A 18 -28.21 -12.38 -34.03
C THR A 18 -28.76 -12.87 -35.37
N GLY A 19 -30.03 -13.26 -35.43
CA GLY A 19 -30.66 -13.79 -36.65
C GLY A 19 -31.21 -12.76 -37.65
N LEU A 20 -31.21 -11.46 -37.32
CA LEU A 20 -31.71 -10.40 -38.22
C LEU A 20 -30.60 -9.54 -38.85
N ARG A 21 -29.33 -9.82 -38.57
CA ARG A 21 -28.18 -9.03 -39.10
C ARG A 21 -27.76 -9.42 -40.51
N GLU A 22 -28.15 -10.58 -41.02
CA GLU A 22 -27.82 -11.00 -42.39
C GLU A 22 -28.84 -10.55 -43.46
N ALA A 23 -29.99 -9.98 -43.07
CA ALA A 23 -31.06 -9.61 -44.02
C ALA A 23 -31.08 -8.12 -44.42
N LEU A 24 -30.26 -7.26 -43.80
CA LEU A 24 -30.22 -5.82 -44.08
C LEU A 24 -28.78 -5.42 -44.43
N GLY A 25 -28.46 -5.44 -45.72
CA GLY A 25 -27.13 -5.13 -46.27
C GLY A 25 -26.64 -3.70 -46.02
N HIS A 26 -26.35 -3.37 -44.76
CA HIS A 26 -25.60 -2.20 -44.34
C HIS A 26 -24.20 -2.64 -43.92
N SER A 27 -23.16 -2.15 -44.61
CA SER A 27 -21.78 -2.32 -44.15
C SER A 27 -21.60 -1.50 -42.87
N LEU A 28 -21.62 -2.17 -41.72
CA LEU A 28 -21.06 -1.61 -40.49
C LEU A 28 -19.53 -1.73 -40.63
N GLN A 29 -18.83 -0.60 -40.59
CA GLN A 29 -17.40 -0.57 -40.34
C GLN A 29 -17.16 -1.32 -39.03
N GLU A 30 -16.38 -2.40 -39.06
CA GLU A 30 -15.85 -3.01 -37.84
C GLU A 30 -14.93 -1.97 -37.18
N GLU A 31 -15.33 -1.45 -36.01
CA GLU A 31 -14.47 -0.63 -35.16
C GLU A 31 -13.21 -1.44 -34.84
N SER A 32 -12.07 -1.01 -35.36
CA SER A 32 -10.78 -1.66 -35.12
C SER A 32 -10.23 -1.19 -33.78
N VAL A 33 -10.53 -1.99 -32.76
CA VAL A 33 -10.16 -1.77 -31.37
C VAL A 33 -8.69 -2.15 -31.16
N PRO A 34 -7.89 -1.41 -30.36
CA PRO A 34 -6.50 -1.78 -30.05
C PRO A 34 -6.43 -3.17 -29.48
N ILE A 35 -5.41 -3.95 -29.85
CA ILE A 35 -5.37 -5.34 -29.42
C ILE A 35 -4.13 -5.65 -28.60
N VAL A 36 -4.31 -6.18 -27.39
CA VAL A 36 -3.19 -6.77 -26.65
C VAL A 36 -2.89 -8.12 -27.29
N PRO A 37 -1.68 -8.34 -27.86
CA PRO A 37 -1.36 -9.61 -28.50
C PRO A 37 -1.63 -10.77 -27.57
N ALA A 38 -2.22 -11.85 -28.08
CA ALA A 38 -2.50 -13.05 -27.28
C ALA A 38 -1.24 -13.55 -26.57
N GLU A 39 -0.05 -13.34 -27.14
CA GLU A 39 1.26 -13.64 -26.55
C GLU A 39 1.68 -12.70 -25.42
N VAL A 40 1.29 -11.42 -25.45
CA VAL A 40 1.52 -10.48 -24.34
C VAL A 40 0.56 -10.81 -23.21
N ILE A 41 -0.71 -11.03 -23.51
CA ILE A 41 -1.68 -11.52 -22.52
C ILE A 41 -1.23 -12.86 -21.98
N ALA A 42 -0.80 -13.78 -22.83
CA ALA A 42 -0.28 -15.08 -22.43
C ALA A 42 0.96 -14.89 -21.56
N ARG A 43 1.91 -14.03 -21.90
CA ARG A 43 3.10 -13.77 -21.05
C ARG A 43 2.75 -13.10 -19.74
N SER A 44 1.82 -12.15 -19.71
CA SER A 44 1.37 -11.49 -18.48
C SER A 44 0.55 -12.44 -17.61
N LEU A 45 -0.32 -13.26 -18.22
CA LEU A 45 -1.05 -14.32 -17.53
C LEU A 45 -0.15 -15.49 -17.17
N GLU A 46 0.91 -15.76 -17.92
CA GLU A 46 1.87 -16.84 -17.67
C GLU A 46 2.85 -16.41 -16.58
N ALA A 47 3.36 -15.18 -16.62
CA ALA A 47 4.06 -14.57 -15.50
C ALA A 47 3.18 -14.61 -14.26
N ALA A 48 1.93 -14.13 -14.36
CA ALA A 48 0.98 -14.22 -13.26
C ALA A 48 0.58 -15.66 -12.89
N ARG A 49 0.68 -16.66 -13.77
CA ARG A 49 0.42 -18.10 -13.47
C ARG A 49 1.62 -18.76 -12.81
N VAL A 50 2.83 -18.43 -13.27
CA VAL A 50 4.11 -18.83 -12.71
C VAL A 50 4.24 -18.24 -11.31
N GLU A 51 3.87 -16.97 -11.15
CA GLU A 51 3.74 -16.27 -9.87
C GLU A 51 2.61 -16.86 -9.04
N ALA A 52 1.47 -17.20 -9.64
CA ALA A 52 0.38 -17.89 -8.94
C ALA A 52 0.69 -19.35 -8.60
N ARG A 53 1.85 -19.90 -8.99
CA ARG A 53 2.30 -21.27 -8.70
C ARG A 53 1.20 -22.34 -8.86
N GLY A 54 0.43 -22.22 -9.94
CA GLY A 54 -0.69 -23.11 -10.25
C GLY A 54 -2.08 -22.53 -9.98
N GLY A 55 -2.22 -21.21 -9.75
CA GLY A 55 -3.45 -20.58 -9.21
C GLY A 55 -4.35 -19.86 -10.18
N PRO A 56 -5.64 -19.52 -9.90
CA PRO A 56 -6.27 -18.50 -10.64
C PRO A 56 -5.57 -17.22 -10.27
N LEU A 57 -5.80 -16.31 -11.16
CA LEU A 57 -4.97 -15.15 -11.31
C LEU A 57 -5.37 -14.08 -10.30
N PRO A 58 -4.57 -13.01 -10.16
CA PRO A 58 -4.98 -11.91 -9.30
C PRO A 58 -6.29 -11.29 -9.84
N ALA A 59 -7.04 -10.52 -9.06
CA ALA A 59 -8.37 -10.05 -9.50
C ALA A 59 -8.33 -9.33 -10.86
N GLY A 60 -7.37 -8.41 -11.05
CA GLY A 60 -7.15 -7.74 -12.34
C GLY A 60 -6.78 -8.69 -13.48
N TYR A 61 -6.05 -9.76 -13.20
CA TYR A 61 -5.66 -10.77 -14.20
C TYR A 61 -6.72 -11.88 -14.40
N ARG A 62 -7.61 -12.12 -13.44
CA ARG A 62 -8.83 -12.93 -13.60
C ARG A 62 -9.77 -12.22 -14.55
N MET A 63 -9.98 -10.93 -14.33
CA MET A 63 -10.71 -10.10 -15.27
C MET A 63 -10.04 -10.14 -16.65
N LEU A 64 -8.71 -10.02 -16.73
CA LEU A 64 -7.97 -10.16 -18.00
C LEU A 64 -8.17 -11.56 -18.64
N LYS A 65 -8.17 -12.64 -17.84
CA LYS A 65 -8.45 -14.01 -18.30
C LYS A 65 -9.89 -14.15 -18.80
N GLU A 66 -10.88 -13.68 -18.06
CA GLU A 66 -12.29 -13.69 -18.45
C GLU A 66 -12.52 -12.95 -19.76
N LEU A 67 -11.83 -11.83 -19.94
CA LEU A 67 -11.89 -11.05 -21.18
C LEU A 67 -11.20 -11.75 -22.36
N SER A 68 -10.24 -12.64 -22.12
CA SER A 68 -9.36 -13.22 -23.15
C SER A 68 -9.61 -14.71 -23.45
N PHE A 69 -10.45 -15.40 -22.68
CA PHE A 69 -10.70 -16.85 -22.78
C PHE A 69 -12.19 -17.16 -22.96
N ARG A 70 -12.52 -18.14 -23.82
CA ARG A 70 -13.87 -18.72 -23.97
C ARG A 70 -13.78 -20.24 -23.89
N ASP A 71 -14.69 -20.87 -23.14
CA ASP A 71 -14.78 -22.33 -23.00
C ASP A 71 -13.46 -23.02 -22.58
N GLY A 72 -12.62 -22.31 -21.82
CA GLY A 72 -11.35 -22.84 -21.30
C GLY A 72 -10.16 -22.76 -22.25
N GLU A 73 -10.36 -22.36 -23.51
CA GLU A 73 -9.27 -22.11 -24.46
C GLU A 73 -9.00 -20.61 -24.62
N MET A 74 -7.71 -20.27 -24.77
CA MET A 74 -7.31 -18.91 -25.11
C MET A 74 -7.92 -18.61 -26.48
N HIS A 75 -8.71 -17.55 -26.57
CA HIS A 75 -9.23 -17.16 -27.87
C HIS A 75 -8.02 -16.86 -28.76
N PRO A 76 -7.90 -17.45 -29.97
CA PRO A 76 -6.73 -17.24 -30.84
C PRO A 76 -6.65 -15.79 -31.36
N SER A 77 -7.64 -14.95 -31.03
CA SER A 77 -7.64 -13.53 -31.36
C SER A 77 -7.13 -12.72 -30.17
N PRO A 78 -6.27 -11.71 -30.41
CA PRO A 78 -5.77 -10.84 -29.36
C PRO A 78 -6.92 -10.09 -28.64
N LEU A 79 -6.72 -9.64 -27.39
CA LEU A 79 -7.77 -8.96 -26.60
C LEU A 79 -8.03 -7.56 -27.16
N ALA A 80 -9.20 -7.38 -27.76
CA ALA A 80 -9.69 -6.09 -28.18
C ALA A 80 -9.94 -5.19 -26.95
N LEU A 81 -9.08 -4.21 -26.73
CA LEU A 81 -9.21 -3.16 -25.72
C LEU A 81 -10.30 -2.18 -26.09
N THR A 82 -11.55 -2.62 -26.01
CA THR A 82 -12.67 -1.69 -26.18
C THR A 82 -12.56 -0.60 -25.09
N PRO A 83 -13.10 0.60 -25.32
CA PRO A 83 -13.22 1.64 -24.28
C PRO A 83 -13.69 1.08 -22.93
N GLY A 84 -14.71 0.21 -22.95
CA GLY A 84 -15.23 -0.43 -21.75
C GLY A 84 -14.26 -1.40 -21.07
N ILE A 85 -13.38 -2.09 -21.83
CA ILE A 85 -12.34 -2.95 -21.27
C ILE A 85 -11.21 -2.13 -20.66
N MET A 86 -10.75 -1.08 -21.36
CA MET A 86 -9.71 -0.18 -20.84
C MET A 86 -10.14 0.50 -19.54
N SER A 87 -11.34 1.09 -19.51
CA SER A 87 -11.93 1.69 -18.31
C SER A 87 -11.93 0.72 -17.13
N ARG A 88 -12.36 -0.53 -17.32
CA ARG A 88 -12.39 -1.53 -16.25
C ARG A 88 -10.99 -1.95 -15.79
N LEU A 89 -10.04 -2.10 -16.73
CA LEU A 89 -8.64 -2.44 -16.39
C LEU A 89 -8.00 -1.33 -15.54
N VAL A 90 -8.24 -0.07 -15.88
CA VAL A 90 -7.78 1.08 -15.08
C VAL A 90 -8.36 1.04 -13.66
N ARG A 91 -9.68 0.82 -13.52
CA ARG A 91 -10.34 0.69 -12.20
C ARG A 91 -9.79 -0.49 -11.38
N ALA A 92 -9.35 -1.55 -12.06
CA ALA A 92 -8.75 -2.72 -11.45
C ALA A 92 -7.24 -2.55 -11.16
N GLY A 93 -6.67 -1.35 -11.26
CA GLY A 93 -5.24 -1.10 -11.00
C GLY A 93 -4.30 -1.59 -12.10
N MET A 94 -4.83 -2.06 -13.24
CA MET A 94 -4.05 -2.66 -14.34
C MET A 94 -3.55 -1.61 -15.35
N ARG A 95 -3.30 -0.36 -14.93
CA ARG A 95 -2.79 0.72 -15.81
C ARG A 95 -1.46 0.35 -16.47
N GLY A 96 -0.58 -0.35 -15.75
CA GLY A 96 0.70 -0.84 -16.29
C GLY A 96 0.53 -1.75 -17.50
N LEU A 97 -0.57 -2.50 -17.58
CA LEU A 97 -0.89 -3.34 -18.75
C LEU A 97 -1.16 -2.49 -19.99
N LEU A 98 -1.74 -1.29 -19.81
CA LEU A 98 -2.06 -0.36 -20.91
C LEU A 98 -0.82 0.40 -21.40
N ARG A 99 0.19 0.61 -20.54
CA ARG A 99 1.44 1.31 -20.90
C ARG A 99 2.30 0.55 -21.93
N GLY A 100 2.07 -0.74 -22.11
CA GLY A 100 2.80 -1.60 -23.07
C GLY A 100 2.02 -1.98 -24.32
N VAL A 101 0.82 -1.43 -24.54
CA VAL A 101 -0.03 -1.81 -25.68
C VAL A 101 0.29 -0.90 -26.86
N PRO A 102 0.90 -1.40 -27.96
CA PRO A 102 0.98 -0.62 -29.18
C PRO A 102 -0.46 -0.34 -29.63
N ALA A 103 -0.75 0.91 -30.05
CA ALA A 103 -2.03 1.39 -30.57
C ALA A 103 -2.49 0.67 -31.85
N SER A 104 -2.50 -0.66 -31.84
CA SER A 104 -2.68 -1.54 -32.96
C SER A 104 -4.15 -1.58 -33.34
N GLY A 105 -4.57 -0.58 -34.11
CA GLY A 105 -5.88 -0.64 -34.75
C GLY A 105 -6.59 0.66 -35.00
N ALA A 106 -6.08 1.86 -34.69
CA ALA A 106 -6.82 3.09 -35.00
C ALA A 106 -6.84 3.44 -36.51
N GLN A 107 -7.45 2.60 -37.35
CA GLN A 107 -7.87 2.94 -38.72
C GLN A 107 -9.28 3.56 -38.68
N GLY A 108 -9.42 4.68 -37.98
CA GLY A 108 -10.67 5.46 -37.94
C GLY A 108 -10.56 6.85 -38.57
N ALA A 109 -9.38 7.47 -38.53
CA ALA A 109 -9.18 8.79 -39.09
C ALA A 109 -8.78 8.71 -40.57
N THR A 110 -9.46 9.49 -41.40
CA THR A 110 -9.20 9.66 -42.84
C THR A 110 -7.71 9.73 -43.16
N ALA A 111 -7.25 8.86 -44.08
CA ALA A 111 -5.85 8.66 -44.47
C ALA A 111 -5.09 9.98 -44.74
N GLY A 112 -4.32 10.41 -43.74
CA GLY A 112 -3.20 11.34 -43.87
C GLY A 112 -1.91 10.63 -43.50
N THR A 113 -0.81 10.94 -44.20
CA THR A 113 0.53 10.53 -43.79
C THR A 113 1.11 11.58 -42.84
N THR A 114 1.69 11.16 -41.71
CA THR A 114 2.38 12.04 -40.77
C THR A 114 3.90 11.87 -40.91
N GLU A 115 4.66 12.97 -40.89
CA GLU A 115 6.13 12.95 -40.91
C GLU A 115 6.67 13.18 -39.48
N LEU A 116 7.47 12.24 -38.98
CA LEU A 116 8.16 12.28 -37.69
C LEU A 116 9.61 12.71 -37.90
N PHE A 117 10.15 13.55 -37.02
CA PHE A 117 11.52 14.05 -37.08
C PHE A 117 12.31 13.60 -35.84
N ILE A 118 13.18 12.61 -36.00
CA ILE A 118 13.92 11.98 -34.91
C ILE A 118 15.36 12.50 -34.92
N GLN A 119 15.79 13.11 -33.81
CA GLN A 119 17.15 13.61 -33.65
C GLN A 119 18.12 12.47 -33.31
N ALA A 120 19.39 12.61 -33.70
CA ALA A 120 20.41 11.64 -33.31
C ALA A 120 20.62 11.63 -31.79
N SER A 121 20.53 10.45 -31.17
CA SER A 121 20.75 10.23 -29.73
C SER A 121 22.22 10.01 -29.40
N LYS A 122 23.01 9.47 -30.34
CA LYS A 122 24.47 9.33 -30.26
C LYS A 122 25.10 9.62 -31.62
N ASP A 123 26.29 10.18 -31.64
CA ASP A 123 27.19 10.15 -32.78
C ASP A 123 28.67 10.06 -32.39
N ASN A 124 29.49 9.55 -33.30
CA ASN A 124 30.93 9.49 -33.08
C ASN A 124 31.68 9.31 -34.41
N THR A 125 32.96 9.67 -34.46
CA THR A 125 33.85 9.32 -35.58
C THR A 125 34.79 8.17 -35.21
N LEU A 126 34.76 7.10 -36.00
CA LEU A 126 35.72 6.00 -35.92
C LEU A 126 36.96 6.37 -36.73
N TYR A 127 38.05 6.71 -36.04
CA TYR A 127 39.34 7.04 -36.66
C TYR A 127 40.21 5.81 -36.82
N GLU A 128 40.49 5.38 -38.07
CA GLU A 128 41.41 4.27 -38.33
C GLU A 128 42.74 4.47 -37.58
N SER A 129 42.95 3.57 -36.62
CA SER A 129 44.10 3.53 -35.73
C SER A 129 44.32 2.06 -35.33
N VAL A 130 45.59 1.64 -35.34
CA VAL A 130 45.99 0.29 -34.93
C VAL A 130 45.96 0.09 -33.41
N THR A 131 45.86 1.18 -32.63
CA THR A 131 45.79 1.16 -31.16
C THR A 131 44.37 1.46 -30.66
N GLY A 132 43.50 2.01 -31.50
CA GLY A 132 42.17 2.47 -31.08
C GLY A 132 42.20 3.69 -30.15
N GLU A 133 43.32 4.40 -30.05
CA GLU A 133 43.49 5.52 -29.10
C GLU A 133 42.82 6.84 -29.54
N VAL A 134 42.11 6.87 -30.67
CA VAL A 134 41.58 8.12 -31.25
C VAL A 134 40.07 8.03 -31.51
N SER A 135 39.33 9.03 -31.00
CA SER A 135 37.86 9.16 -31.09
C SER A 135 37.40 10.63 -31.18
N ASN A 136 36.09 10.85 -31.35
CA ASN A 136 35.45 12.16 -31.29
C ASN A 136 33.93 12.05 -31.04
N GLY A 137 33.54 11.78 -29.79
CA GLY A 137 32.14 11.60 -29.37
C GLY A 137 31.35 12.88 -29.09
N LEU A 138 32.01 13.94 -28.61
CA LEU A 138 31.39 15.25 -28.30
C LEU A 138 31.82 16.37 -29.26
N GLY A 139 32.50 16.01 -30.35
CA GLY A 139 32.90 17.00 -31.35
C GLY A 139 31.71 17.49 -32.14
N ILE A 140 31.71 18.77 -32.50
CA ILE A 140 30.65 19.41 -33.30
C ILE A 140 30.58 18.93 -34.77
N TYR A 141 31.44 17.98 -35.17
CA TYR A 141 31.54 17.41 -36.51
C TYR A 141 31.84 15.91 -36.45
N VAL A 142 31.36 15.15 -37.44
CA VAL A 142 31.73 13.75 -37.69
C VAL A 142 32.30 13.55 -39.10
N PHE A 143 33.15 12.54 -39.29
CA PHE A 143 33.92 12.37 -40.53
C PHE A 143 33.72 11.01 -41.19
N SER A 144 33.72 10.99 -42.53
CA SER A 144 33.61 9.76 -43.31
C SER A 144 34.44 9.78 -44.58
N GLY A 145 35.08 8.65 -44.93
CA GLY A 145 35.95 8.50 -46.10
C GLY A 145 37.43 8.46 -45.74
N ARG A 146 38.32 8.56 -46.74
CA ARG A 146 39.76 8.42 -46.54
C ARG A 146 40.47 9.76 -46.64
N THR A 147 41.35 10.05 -45.68
CA THR A 147 42.11 11.30 -45.66
C THR A 147 43.12 11.35 -46.83
N GLY A 148 43.60 12.56 -47.16
CA GLY A 148 44.67 12.73 -48.16
C GLY A 148 46.05 12.34 -47.61
N PRO A 149 47.11 12.47 -48.41
CA PRO A 149 48.49 12.16 -47.99
C PRO A 149 48.93 12.91 -46.73
N MET A 150 48.54 14.18 -46.59
CA MET A 150 48.85 14.99 -45.40
C MET A 150 48.09 14.55 -44.13
N GLY A 151 47.02 13.77 -44.28
CA GLY A 151 46.25 13.19 -43.16
C GLY A 151 46.54 11.72 -42.93
N GLY A 152 47.65 11.18 -43.46
CA GLY A 152 48.07 9.79 -43.27
C GLY A 152 47.32 8.75 -44.08
N THR A 153 46.45 9.14 -45.03
CA THR A 153 45.62 8.22 -45.84
C THR A 153 44.76 7.23 -45.05
N ALA A 154 44.38 7.63 -43.83
CA ALA A 154 43.60 6.84 -42.90
C ALA A 154 42.09 6.97 -43.14
N ILE A 155 41.34 5.93 -42.81
CA ILE A 155 39.88 5.86 -42.96
C ILE A 155 39.17 6.52 -41.77
N ARG A 156 38.03 7.16 -42.06
CA ARG A 156 37.06 7.68 -41.09
C ARG A 156 35.68 7.12 -41.40
N ARG A 157 34.90 6.82 -40.36
CA ARG A 157 33.47 6.46 -40.46
C ARG A 157 32.69 7.24 -39.42
N ALA A 158 31.51 7.72 -39.78
CA ALA A 158 30.65 8.47 -38.85
C ALA A 158 29.54 7.54 -38.38
N ALA A 159 29.49 7.23 -37.08
CA ALA A 159 28.43 6.46 -36.44
C ALA A 159 27.33 7.41 -35.94
N LEU A 160 26.07 7.02 -36.10
CA LEU A 160 24.87 7.77 -35.70
C LEU A 160 23.84 6.80 -35.14
N ALA A 161 23.22 7.10 -33.99
CA ALA A 161 22.10 6.35 -33.42
C ALA A 161 20.88 7.26 -33.18
N PHE A 162 19.68 6.67 -33.14
CA PHE A 162 18.40 7.37 -32.99
C PHE A 162 17.48 6.55 -32.09
N ASP A 163 16.66 7.19 -31.25
CA ASP A 163 15.67 6.50 -30.41
C ASP A 163 14.38 6.18 -31.19
N VAL A 164 14.46 5.18 -32.06
CA VAL A 164 13.40 4.82 -33.01
C VAL A 164 12.13 4.33 -32.30
N ALA A 165 12.25 3.40 -31.36
CA ALA A 165 11.10 2.79 -30.69
C ALA A 165 10.33 3.77 -29.78
N ALA A 166 11.04 4.71 -29.15
CA ALA A 166 10.40 5.77 -28.36
C ALA A 166 9.72 6.83 -29.24
N SER A 167 10.18 6.99 -30.50
CA SER A 167 9.71 8.06 -31.38
C SER A 167 8.64 7.62 -32.39
N ILE A 168 8.48 6.32 -32.64
CA ILE A 168 7.53 5.78 -33.63
C ILE A 168 6.56 4.80 -32.94
N PRO A 169 5.25 5.08 -32.95
CA PRO A 169 4.26 4.16 -32.41
C PRO A 169 4.32 2.79 -33.10
N GLY A 170 4.30 1.70 -32.33
CA GLY A 170 4.42 0.33 -32.85
C GLY A 170 3.37 -0.06 -33.89
N ALA A 171 2.20 0.59 -33.85
CA ALA A 171 1.10 0.38 -34.79
C ALA A 171 1.16 1.21 -36.07
N ALA A 172 2.06 2.18 -36.12
CA ALA A 172 2.19 3.05 -37.27
C ALA A 172 2.74 2.24 -38.46
N THR A 173 2.11 2.32 -39.63
CA THR A 173 2.71 1.74 -40.84
C THR A 173 3.78 2.69 -41.33
N ILE A 174 5.04 2.27 -41.30
CA ILE A 174 6.16 3.04 -41.87
C ILE A 174 5.99 3.06 -43.39
N VAL A 175 5.70 4.24 -43.93
CA VAL A 175 5.53 4.49 -45.36
C VAL A 175 6.88 4.72 -46.02
N SER A 176 7.74 5.52 -45.38
CA SER A 176 9.09 5.80 -45.86
C SER A 176 9.99 6.31 -44.73
N ALA A 177 11.30 6.19 -44.92
CA ALA A 177 12.29 6.80 -44.03
C ALA A 177 13.41 7.47 -44.84
N SER A 178 13.97 8.55 -44.30
CA SER A 178 15.12 9.26 -44.87
C SER A 178 16.00 9.85 -43.78
N LEU A 179 17.32 9.80 -43.93
CA LEU A 179 18.27 10.44 -43.03
C LEU A 179 18.89 11.66 -43.71
N ASP A 180 18.66 12.83 -43.15
CA ASP A 180 19.30 14.08 -43.57
C ASP A 180 20.60 14.30 -42.79
N VAL A 181 21.67 14.63 -43.51
CA VAL A 181 22.95 15.07 -42.94
C VAL A 181 23.48 16.28 -43.66
N TYR A 182 24.13 17.19 -42.93
CA TYR A 182 24.77 18.36 -43.53
C TYR A 182 26.27 18.16 -43.67
N CYS A 183 26.76 18.14 -44.92
CA CYS A 183 28.20 18.09 -45.19
C CYS A 183 28.78 19.51 -45.08
N SER A 184 29.40 19.85 -43.95
CA SER A 184 30.00 21.17 -43.72
C SER A 184 31.40 21.35 -44.31
N ARG A 185 32.04 20.27 -44.79
CA ARG A 185 33.27 20.36 -45.60
C ARG A 185 33.41 19.17 -46.54
N SER A 186 33.67 19.44 -47.82
CA SER A 186 33.86 18.43 -48.85
C SER A 186 35.23 18.52 -49.52
N ASN A 187 35.93 17.39 -49.64
CA ASN A 187 37.17 17.23 -50.40
C ASN A 187 37.03 16.11 -51.44
N GLY A 188 37.79 16.14 -52.53
CA GLY A 188 37.83 15.03 -53.50
C GLY A 188 36.63 14.91 -54.44
N GLY A 189 35.83 15.97 -54.60
CA GLY A 189 34.67 16.00 -55.51
C GLY A 189 33.54 15.05 -55.11
N SER A 190 32.71 14.66 -56.09
CA SER A 190 31.59 13.74 -55.90
C SER A 190 32.08 12.35 -55.51
N GLN A 191 31.72 11.91 -54.30
CA GLN A 191 32.08 10.61 -53.74
C GLN A 191 30.82 9.91 -53.23
N ALA A 192 30.68 8.62 -53.52
CA ALA A 192 29.62 7.81 -52.94
C ALA A 192 29.86 7.65 -51.43
N ALA A 193 28.81 7.88 -50.65
CA ALA A 193 28.72 7.56 -49.23
C ALA A 193 27.62 6.52 -49.04
N ASN A 194 27.93 5.44 -48.33
CA ASN A 194 27.02 4.35 -48.03
C ASN A 194 26.61 4.42 -46.56
N LEU A 195 25.31 4.42 -46.29
CA LEU A 195 24.75 4.19 -44.98
C LEU A 195 24.67 2.67 -44.76
N GLN A 196 25.26 2.17 -43.68
CA GLN A 196 25.24 0.75 -43.32
C GLN A 196 24.84 0.57 -41.86
N ARG A 197 23.92 -0.35 -41.58
CA ARG A 197 23.42 -0.63 -40.23
C ARG A 197 24.49 -1.24 -39.33
N LEU A 198 24.58 -0.76 -38.09
CA LEU A 198 25.42 -1.36 -37.04
C LEU A 198 24.65 -2.49 -36.36
N VAL A 199 25.34 -3.59 -36.05
CA VAL A 199 24.74 -4.78 -35.41
C VAL A 199 25.28 -5.08 -34.00
N SER A 200 26.14 -4.21 -33.49
CA SER A 200 26.68 -4.25 -32.13
C SER A 200 26.49 -2.89 -31.47
N ASP A 201 26.21 -2.86 -30.16
CA ASP A 201 26.11 -1.63 -29.38
C ASP A 201 27.47 -0.92 -29.27
N TRP A 202 27.43 0.39 -29.03
CA TRP A 202 28.60 1.25 -28.94
C TRP A 202 28.34 2.52 -28.11
N GLY A 203 29.42 3.07 -27.58
CA GLY A 203 29.39 4.27 -26.74
C GLY A 203 29.89 5.53 -27.45
N GLU A 204 29.35 6.67 -27.06
CA GLU A 204 29.79 7.99 -27.55
C GLU A 204 30.99 8.52 -26.76
N GLY A 205 30.98 8.31 -25.44
CA GLY A 205 31.96 8.83 -24.49
C GLY A 205 32.08 10.35 -24.52
N ILE A 206 33.23 10.92 -24.14
CA ILE A 206 33.40 12.38 -23.92
C ILE A 206 34.52 13.03 -24.74
N SER A 207 35.17 12.30 -25.64
CA SER A 207 36.26 12.86 -26.46
C SER A 207 35.76 13.97 -27.37
N ASN A 208 36.49 15.10 -27.40
CA ASN A 208 36.16 16.24 -28.26
C ASN A 208 37.39 16.73 -29.03
N ALA A 209 37.39 16.52 -30.35
CA ALA A 209 38.49 16.87 -31.25
C ALA A 209 38.48 18.34 -31.72
N GLY A 210 37.46 19.13 -31.33
CA GLY A 210 37.34 20.54 -31.67
C GLY A 210 37.17 20.84 -33.17
N ASP A 211 37.45 22.08 -33.59
CA ASP A 211 37.44 22.51 -35.00
C ASP A 211 38.90 22.63 -35.50
N PRO A 212 39.33 21.92 -36.55
CA PRO A 212 38.52 21.21 -37.54
C PRO A 212 38.29 19.71 -37.30
N GLY A 213 38.73 19.14 -36.18
CA GLY A 213 38.33 17.80 -35.68
C GLY A 213 38.82 16.57 -36.46
N GLY A 214 39.19 16.70 -37.74
CA GLY A 214 39.41 15.55 -38.64
C GLY A 214 40.58 14.62 -38.32
N SER A 215 41.44 14.96 -37.36
CA SER A 215 42.49 14.09 -36.83
C SER A 215 42.05 13.27 -35.61
N GLY A 216 40.90 13.59 -35.01
CA GLY A 216 40.43 13.04 -33.74
C GLY A 216 41.23 13.57 -32.54
N THR A 217 40.85 13.11 -31.35
CA THR A 217 41.58 13.35 -30.10
C THR A 217 41.73 12.03 -29.34
N THR A 218 42.48 12.04 -28.23
CA THR A 218 42.64 10.87 -27.35
C THR A 218 41.27 10.32 -26.95
N SER A 219 41.10 8.99 -27.06
CA SER A 219 39.87 8.32 -26.66
C SER A 219 39.72 8.29 -25.15
N GLU A 220 38.51 8.52 -24.68
CA GLU A 220 38.08 8.51 -23.29
C GLU A 220 37.27 7.24 -22.99
N THR A 221 37.09 6.95 -21.70
CA THR A 221 36.33 5.75 -21.28
C THR A 221 34.90 5.81 -21.82
N GLY A 222 34.47 4.73 -22.48
CA GLY A 222 33.16 4.62 -23.11
C GLY A 222 33.09 5.10 -24.56
N ASP A 223 34.15 5.69 -25.13
CA ASP A 223 34.17 6.07 -26.54
C ASP A 223 34.14 4.83 -27.47
N ALA A 224 33.42 4.92 -28.57
CA ALA A 224 33.64 4.03 -29.71
C ALA A 224 34.91 4.45 -30.47
N THR A 225 35.69 3.50 -30.94
CA THR A 225 36.93 3.75 -31.67
C THR A 225 37.01 2.83 -32.87
N TRP A 226 38.09 2.86 -33.64
CA TRP A 226 38.27 1.90 -34.72
C TRP A 226 38.31 0.44 -34.25
N LEU A 227 38.74 0.18 -33.00
CA LEU A 227 38.85 -1.19 -32.47
C LEU A 227 37.80 -1.50 -31.40
N HIS A 228 37.31 -0.48 -30.68
CA HIS A 228 36.47 -0.65 -29.50
C HIS A 228 35.03 -0.21 -29.74
N THR A 229 34.07 -1.02 -29.28
CA THR A 229 32.67 -0.60 -29.11
C THR A 229 32.55 0.35 -27.90
N PHE A 230 33.30 0.06 -26.84
CA PHE A 230 33.46 0.88 -25.64
C PHE A 230 34.92 0.84 -25.18
N TYR A 231 35.65 1.92 -25.41
CA TYR A 231 37.06 2.04 -25.04
C TYR A 231 37.23 2.04 -23.51
N PRO A 232 38.26 1.37 -22.95
CA PRO A 232 39.27 0.54 -23.64
C PRO A 232 38.96 -0.97 -23.62
N SER A 233 37.79 -1.39 -23.14
CA SER A 233 37.57 -2.78 -22.70
C SER A 233 36.75 -3.66 -23.63
N SER A 234 35.88 -3.08 -24.47
CA SER A 234 34.97 -3.83 -25.34
C SER A 234 35.31 -3.60 -26.81
N PHE A 235 35.31 -4.66 -27.61
CA PHE A 235 35.82 -4.64 -28.98
C PHE A 235 34.71 -4.87 -30.02
N TRP A 236 34.89 -4.27 -31.19
CA TRP A 236 34.18 -4.74 -32.39
C TRP A 236 34.68 -6.13 -32.77
N THR A 237 33.81 -6.94 -33.39
CA THR A 237 34.25 -8.18 -34.04
C THR A 237 35.09 -7.87 -35.28
N SER A 238 34.74 -6.79 -35.99
CA SER A 238 35.45 -6.26 -37.16
C SER A 238 35.90 -4.83 -36.93
N ALA A 239 37.19 -4.56 -37.14
CA ALA A 239 37.73 -3.20 -37.00
C ALA A 239 36.99 -2.20 -37.93
N GLY A 240 36.65 -1.04 -37.37
CA GLY A 240 35.85 0.01 -38.01
C GLY A 240 34.34 -0.20 -37.92
N GLY A 241 33.86 -1.13 -37.09
CA GLY A 241 32.45 -1.37 -36.79
C GLY A 241 31.93 -2.72 -37.28
N ASP A 242 31.01 -3.31 -36.51
CA ASP A 242 30.25 -4.51 -36.90
C ASP A 242 29.05 -4.09 -37.75
N LEU A 243 29.14 -4.32 -39.05
CA LEU A 243 28.19 -3.80 -40.04
C LEU A 243 27.35 -4.93 -40.65
N ALA A 244 26.06 -4.66 -40.84
CA ALA A 244 25.18 -5.52 -41.60
C ALA A 244 25.70 -5.69 -43.05
N PRO A 245 25.54 -6.88 -43.66
CA PRO A 245 26.04 -7.15 -45.00
C PRO A 245 25.34 -6.35 -46.11
N LEU A 246 24.11 -5.89 -45.85
CA LEU A 246 23.32 -5.10 -46.79
C LEU A 246 23.55 -3.60 -46.56
N THR A 247 23.84 -2.87 -47.63
CA THR A 247 23.88 -1.40 -47.59
C THR A 247 22.47 -0.84 -47.49
N THR A 248 22.22 -0.04 -46.45
CA THR A 248 20.93 0.61 -46.21
C THR A 248 20.59 1.60 -47.30
N ALA A 249 21.46 2.56 -47.59
CA ALA A 249 21.23 3.58 -48.62
C ALA A 249 22.57 4.11 -49.14
N THR A 250 22.57 4.69 -50.34
CA THR A 250 23.76 5.31 -50.94
C THR A 250 23.40 6.70 -51.46
N THR A 251 24.25 7.69 -51.20
CA THR A 251 24.12 9.04 -51.74
C THR A 251 25.48 9.56 -52.20
N ASN A 252 25.51 10.45 -53.20
CA ASN A 252 26.76 11.04 -53.70
C ASN A 252 26.99 12.41 -53.07
N ILE A 253 28.02 12.53 -52.23
CA ILE A 253 28.40 13.77 -51.56
C ILE A 253 29.43 14.53 -52.42
N ASN A 254 29.10 15.73 -52.87
CA ASN A 254 29.97 16.51 -53.77
C ASN A 254 30.41 17.86 -53.18
N LEU A 255 29.48 18.79 -52.96
CA LEU A 255 29.73 20.12 -52.41
C LEU A 255 29.28 20.22 -50.95
N VAL A 256 29.58 21.34 -50.29
CA VAL A 256 28.98 21.65 -48.98
C VAL A 256 27.47 21.83 -49.13
N GLY A 257 26.68 21.22 -48.25
CA GLY A 257 25.21 21.26 -48.31
C GLY A 257 24.53 20.09 -47.59
N CYS A 258 23.19 20.09 -47.61
CA CYS A 258 22.38 19.01 -47.07
C CYS A 258 22.29 17.84 -48.06
N TYR A 259 22.38 16.62 -47.54
CA TYR A 259 22.24 15.39 -48.30
C TYR A 259 21.31 14.43 -47.58
N THR A 260 20.43 13.81 -48.35
CA THR A 260 19.46 12.85 -47.85
C THR A 260 19.83 11.44 -48.29
N PHE A 261 19.89 10.53 -47.34
CA PHE A 261 19.90 9.09 -47.58
C PHE A 261 18.46 8.59 -47.53
N THR A 262 18.00 7.90 -48.57
CA THR A 262 16.68 7.29 -48.58
C THR A 262 16.69 6.03 -49.42
N SER A 263 15.94 5.01 -48.98
CA SER A 263 15.76 3.74 -49.68
C SER A 263 14.61 2.96 -49.02
N ALA A 264 14.12 1.92 -49.69
CA ALA A 264 13.22 0.96 -49.07
C ALA A 264 13.87 0.21 -47.90
N GLN A 265 15.18 -0.07 -47.99
CA GLN A 265 15.92 -0.73 -46.91
C GLN A 265 16.04 0.16 -45.66
N LEU A 266 16.13 1.48 -45.80
CA LEU A 266 16.14 2.39 -44.65
C LEU A 266 14.80 2.34 -43.90
N ALA A 267 13.67 2.26 -44.62
CA ALA A 267 12.37 2.06 -43.99
C ALA A 267 12.27 0.69 -43.29
N ALA A 268 12.83 -0.36 -43.88
CA ALA A 268 12.90 -1.70 -43.26
C ALA A 268 13.81 -1.71 -42.01
N ASP A 269 14.97 -1.05 -42.06
CA ASP A 269 15.85 -0.94 -40.90
C ASP A 269 15.16 -0.23 -39.73
N VAL A 270 14.42 0.87 -40.01
CA VAL A 270 13.63 1.60 -39.01
C VAL A 270 12.50 0.74 -38.44
N LEU A 271 11.83 -0.05 -39.28
CA LEU A 271 10.82 -1.02 -38.85
C LEU A 271 11.41 -2.04 -37.88
N ASP A 272 12.53 -2.66 -38.25
CA ASP A 272 13.22 -3.63 -37.39
C ASP A 272 13.71 -3.00 -36.08
N MET A 273 14.25 -1.78 -36.12
CA MET A 273 14.72 -1.07 -34.92
C MET A 273 13.57 -0.69 -33.98
N ARG A 274 12.39 -0.40 -34.51
CA ARG A 274 11.17 -0.18 -33.71
C ARG A 274 10.69 -1.47 -33.08
N ASP A 275 10.62 -2.55 -33.85
CA ASP A 275 10.05 -3.83 -33.43
C ASP A 275 11.03 -4.65 -32.56
N SER A 276 12.31 -4.30 -32.58
CA SER A 276 13.36 -4.93 -31.77
C SER A 276 14.30 -3.85 -31.19
N PRO A 277 13.84 -3.07 -30.19
CA PRO A 277 14.60 -1.94 -29.63
C PRO A 277 15.93 -2.35 -29.02
N SER A 278 16.04 -3.56 -28.47
CA SER A 278 17.31 -4.11 -27.97
C SER A 278 18.36 -4.37 -29.05
N ALA A 279 17.98 -4.29 -30.33
CA ALA A 279 18.86 -4.42 -31.50
C ALA A 279 19.01 -3.10 -32.30
N ASN A 280 18.61 -1.97 -31.71
CA ASN A 280 18.77 -0.65 -32.32
C ASN A 280 20.12 -0.02 -31.98
N PHE A 281 21.08 -0.13 -32.89
CA PHE A 281 22.43 0.43 -32.75
C PHE A 281 22.75 1.54 -33.77
N GLY A 282 21.77 1.94 -34.58
CA GLY A 282 21.92 2.96 -35.60
C GLY A 282 22.72 2.54 -36.84
N TRP A 283 23.40 3.49 -37.45
CA TRP A 283 24.11 3.33 -38.72
C TRP A 283 25.50 3.96 -38.70
N VAL A 284 26.35 3.51 -39.63
CA VAL A 284 27.60 4.13 -39.99
C VAL A 284 27.53 4.68 -41.41
N ILE A 285 27.98 5.93 -41.60
CA ILE A 285 28.23 6.51 -42.92
C ILE A 285 29.64 6.15 -43.34
N ARG A 286 29.77 5.41 -44.45
CA ARG A 286 31.04 5.03 -45.09
C ARG A 286 31.21 5.72 -46.43
N GLY A 287 32.10 6.71 -46.47
CA GLY A 287 32.56 7.34 -47.69
C GLY A 287 33.41 6.40 -48.54
N ASN A 288 33.84 6.88 -49.71
CA ASN A 288 34.76 6.12 -50.56
C ASN A 288 36.11 5.90 -49.85
N GLU A 289 36.35 4.69 -49.37
CA GLU A 289 37.59 4.31 -48.67
C GLU A 289 38.71 3.91 -49.65
N ALA A 290 38.43 3.70 -50.94
CA ALA A 290 39.42 3.22 -51.91
C ALA A 290 40.34 4.35 -52.42
N GLY A 291 39.81 5.56 -52.63
CA GLY A 291 40.56 6.72 -53.10
C GLY A 291 41.24 7.49 -51.97
N SER A 292 42.41 8.09 -52.22
CA SER A 292 43.03 9.04 -51.29
C SER A 292 42.33 10.41 -51.37
N GLY A 293 42.12 11.07 -50.23
CA GLY A 293 41.58 12.43 -50.17
C GLY A 293 40.06 12.54 -50.45
N THR A 294 39.30 11.51 -50.12
CA THR A 294 37.84 11.42 -50.32
C THR A 294 37.02 11.88 -49.11
N ALA A 295 37.66 12.09 -47.97
CA ALA A 295 37.02 12.39 -46.69
C ALA A 295 36.06 13.60 -46.75
N LYS A 296 34.89 13.43 -46.13
CA LYS A 296 33.84 14.41 -45.94
C LYS A 296 33.66 14.68 -44.45
N ARG A 297 33.33 15.93 -44.11
CA ARG A 297 32.94 16.36 -42.76
C ARG A 297 31.45 16.64 -42.76
N PHE A 298 30.75 16.06 -41.80
CA PHE A 298 29.34 16.31 -41.53
C PHE A 298 29.20 17.01 -40.18
N ASP A 299 28.15 17.79 -40.01
CA ASP A 299 27.79 18.32 -38.71
C ASP A 299 27.25 17.20 -37.81
N SER A 300 27.64 17.21 -36.54
CA SER A 300 27.17 16.26 -35.52
C SER A 300 25.90 16.78 -34.84
N LYS A 301 25.31 16.00 -33.92
CA LYS A 301 24.22 16.41 -33.04
C LYS A 301 24.62 17.58 -32.13
N ASP A 302 25.91 17.74 -31.85
CA ASP A 302 26.46 18.75 -30.94
C ASP A 302 26.82 20.07 -31.65
N THR A 303 26.57 20.18 -32.96
CA THR A 303 26.76 21.46 -33.65
C THR A 303 25.90 22.58 -33.03
N ASN A 304 26.44 23.79 -33.04
CA ASN A 304 25.78 25.00 -32.56
C ASN A 304 24.70 25.52 -33.52
N ASN A 305 24.53 24.89 -34.69
CA ASN A 305 23.47 25.20 -35.65
C ASN A 305 22.44 24.07 -35.69
N PRO A 306 21.32 24.15 -34.94
CA PRO A 306 20.31 23.09 -34.90
C PRO A 306 19.74 22.72 -36.28
N GLY A 307 19.72 23.66 -37.23
CA GLY A 307 19.20 23.44 -38.58
C GLY A 307 20.07 22.54 -39.48
N THR A 308 21.28 22.17 -39.03
CA THR A 308 22.19 21.30 -39.78
C THR A 308 22.51 19.98 -39.07
N ARG A 309 21.89 19.72 -37.91
CA ARG A 309 22.05 18.45 -37.18
C ARG A 309 21.52 17.26 -37.99
N PRO A 310 22.06 16.04 -37.79
CA PRO A 310 21.50 14.84 -38.40
C PRO A 310 20.06 14.58 -37.93
N VAL A 311 19.15 14.36 -38.88
CA VAL A 311 17.72 14.08 -38.58
C VAL A 311 17.24 12.87 -39.38
N LEU A 312 16.70 11.87 -38.69
CA LEU A 312 15.96 10.77 -39.30
C LEU A 312 14.50 11.17 -39.44
N ARG A 313 14.02 11.31 -40.67
CA ARG A 313 12.61 11.54 -40.99
C ARG A 313 11.92 10.23 -41.29
N VAL A 314 10.75 10.02 -40.70
CA VAL A 314 9.93 8.83 -40.94
C VAL A 314 8.50 9.23 -41.24
N THR A 315 8.00 8.82 -42.39
CA THR A 315 6.60 9.00 -42.77
C THR A 315 5.81 7.77 -42.31
N VAL A 316 4.72 7.99 -41.59
CA VAL A 316 3.85 6.92 -41.09
C VAL A 316 2.38 7.13 -41.48
N SER A 317 1.58 6.06 -41.45
CA SER A 317 0.14 6.09 -41.70
C SER A 317 -0.62 5.10 -40.79
N GLY A 318 -1.93 5.28 -40.67
CA GLY A 318 -2.85 4.32 -40.02
C GLY A 318 -2.91 4.36 -38.49
N VAL A 319 -2.59 5.50 -37.88
CA VAL A 319 -2.62 5.70 -36.43
C VAL A 319 -3.20 7.07 -36.10
N ASP A 320 -4.09 7.11 -35.11
CA ASP A 320 -4.49 8.35 -34.46
C ASP A 320 -3.37 8.79 -33.51
N LEU A 321 -2.87 10.00 -33.70
CA LEU A 321 -1.86 10.65 -32.86
C LEU A 321 -2.43 11.90 -32.17
N THR A 322 -3.73 12.13 -32.35
CA THR A 322 -4.41 13.33 -31.88
C THR A 322 -4.96 13.03 -30.50
N PRO A 323 -4.53 13.74 -29.45
CA PRO A 323 -5.14 13.56 -28.15
C PRO A 323 -6.59 14.07 -28.14
N PRO A 324 -7.46 13.50 -27.29
CA PRO A 324 -8.80 14.03 -27.04
C PRO A 324 -8.79 15.54 -26.76
N THR A 325 -9.75 16.25 -27.34
CA THR A 325 -10.03 17.62 -26.92
C THR A 325 -10.89 17.59 -25.66
N VAL A 326 -10.36 18.14 -24.57
CA VAL A 326 -11.02 18.18 -23.27
C VAL A 326 -11.29 19.63 -22.87
N ALA A 327 -12.49 19.89 -22.33
CA ALA A 327 -12.81 21.18 -21.75
C ALA A 327 -13.57 21.01 -20.43
N TRP A 328 -13.13 21.76 -19.43
CA TRP A 328 -13.78 21.85 -18.13
C TRP A 328 -15.08 22.66 -18.23
N VAL A 329 -16.17 22.17 -17.65
CA VAL A 329 -17.48 22.85 -17.67
C VAL A 329 -17.85 23.38 -16.29
N ALA A 330 -17.78 22.55 -15.25
CA ALA A 330 -18.10 22.94 -13.89
C ALA A 330 -17.25 22.15 -12.88
N PRO A 331 -16.84 22.76 -11.75
CA PRO A 331 -16.99 24.17 -11.39
C PRO A 331 -16.17 25.10 -12.32
N THR A 332 -16.63 26.33 -12.53
CA THR A 332 -15.89 27.30 -13.36
C THR A 332 -14.57 27.68 -12.71
N GLY A 333 -13.54 27.96 -13.52
CA GLY A 333 -12.26 28.44 -12.99
C GLY A 333 -12.43 29.68 -12.11
N GLY A 334 -11.77 29.66 -10.95
CA GLY A 334 -11.89 30.67 -9.89
C GLY A 334 -13.06 30.46 -8.93
N ALA A 335 -13.79 29.35 -9.03
CA ALA A 335 -14.82 29.02 -8.04
C ALA A 335 -14.20 28.77 -6.65
N ASN A 336 -14.95 29.15 -5.62
CA ASN A 336 -14.68 28.72 -4.25
C ASN A 336 -15.64 27.58 -3.92
N LEU A 337 -15.11 26.49 -3.37
CA LEU A 337 -15.90 25.34 -2.93
C LEU A 337 -15.75 25.15 -1.43
N THR A 338 -16.84 24.75 -0.79
CA THR A 338 -16.82 24.28 0.59
C THR A 338 -16.34 22.82 0.59
N PRO A 339 -15.27 22.49 1.34
CA PRO A 339 -14.87 21.12 1.62
C PRO A 339 -16.01 20.25 2.15
N GLU A 340 -15.87 18.94 1.94
CA GLU A 340 -16.75 17.88 2.44
C GLU A 340 -18.22 18.01 2.00
N VAL A 341 -18.51 18.89 1.04
CA VAL A 341 -19.82 19.06 0.42
C VAL A 341 -19.79 18.54 -1.01
N ALA A 342 -20.76 17.68 -1.34
CA ALA A 342 -20.92 17.12 -2.67
C ALA A 342 -20.93 18.21 -3.75
N THR A 343 -19.93 18.16 -4.62
CA THR A 343 -19.72 19.07 -5.74
C THR A 343 -19.80 18.28 -7.04
N LEU A 344 -20.64 18.73 -7.97
CA LEU A 344 -20.72 18.16 -9.30
C LEU A 344 -19.55 18.65 -10.16
N LEU A 345 -18.67 17.74 -10.54
CA LEU A 345 -17.69 17.94 -11.60
C LEU A 345 -18.36 17.66 -12.94
N GLN A 346 -18.14 18.53 -13.93
CA GLN A 346 -18.69 18.40 -15.27
C GLN A 346 -17.67 18.81 -16.33
N TRP A 347 -17.63 18.07 -17.44
CA TRP A 347 -16.69 18.32 -18.53
C TRP A 347 -17.24 17.91 -19.90
N THR A 348 -16.48 18.24 -20.93
CA THR A 348 -16.61 17.66 -22.27
C THR A 348 -15.28 17.03 -22.66
N ALA A 349 -15.33 15.85 -23.27
CA ALA A 349 -14.18 15.19 -23.87
C ALA A 349 -14.63 14.62 -25.21
N THR A 350 -13.94 15.01 -26.28
CA THR A 350 -14.27 14.55 -27.63
C THR A 350 -13.01 14.22 -28.39
N ASP A 351 -13.06 13.10 -29.10
CA ASP A 351 -12.00 12.69 -30.01
C ASP A 351 -12.65 12.08 -31.26
N PRO A 352 -12.11 12.29 -32.48
CA PRO A 352 -12.63 11.65 -33.69
C PRO A 352 -12.65 10.11 -33.62
N SER A 353 -11.73 9.49 -32.88
CA SER A 353 -11.68 8.04 -32.62
C SER A 353 -12.47 7.61 -31.37
N GLY A 354 -12.97 8.57 -30.59
CA GLY A 354 -13.70 8.36 -29.35
C GLY A 354 -12.81 8.31 -28.11
N VAL A 355 -13.40 8.58 -26.95
CA VAL A 355 -12.70 8.57 -25.66
C VAL A 355 -12.85 7.20 -25.00
N ALA A 356 -11.74 6.61 -24.57
CA ALA A 356 -11.71 5.31 -23.90
C ALA A 356 -12.09 5.42 -22.42
N PHE A 357 -11.39 6.28 -21.68
CA PHE A 357 -11.62 6.51 -20.27
C PHE A 357 -11.19 7.91 -19.85
N ILE A 358 -11.68 8.33 -18.68
CA ILE A 358 -11.42 9.63 -18.08
C ILE A 358 -10.90 9.44 -16.66
N ASP A 359 -9.85 10.20 -16.34
CA ASP A 359 -9.33 10.35 -14.99
C ASP A 359 -9.55 11.78 -14.50
N LEU A 360 -9.92 11.89 -13.23
CA LEU A 360 -10.10 13.15 -12.53
C LEU A 360 -9.06 13.20 -11.41
N LEU A 361 -8.29 14.27 -11.35
CA LEU A 361 -7.19 14.46 -10.41
C LEU A 361 -7.29 15.84 -9.74
N ALA A 362 -6.73 15.98 -8.53
CA ALA A 362 -6.59 17.24 -7.82
C ALA A 362 -5.15 17.44 -7.34
N SER A 363 -4.64 18.65 -7.44
CA SER A 363 -3.38 19.06 -6.84
C SER A 363 -3.61 20.14 -5.78
N TYR A 364 -3.01 19.95 -4.61
CA TYR A 364 -3.09 20.83 -3.43
C TYR A 364 -1.75 21.53 -3.12
N ASP A 365 -0.76 21.36 -3.99
CA ASP A 365 0.63 21.80 -3.82
C ASP A 365 1.15 22.59 -5.04
N GLY A 366 0.24 23.21 -5.79
CA GLY A 366 0.59 24.05 -6.95
C GLY A 366 0.97 23.26 -8.21
N GLY A 367 0.53 22.01 -8.32
CA GLY A 367 0.75 21.15 -9.48
C GLY A 367 1.99 20.26 -9.38
N ALA A 368 2.62 20.16 -8.21
CA ALA A 368 3.78 19.30 -8.01
C ALA A 368 3.36 17.82 -7.90
N THR A 369 2.26 17.55 -7.19
CA THR A 369 1.63 16.23 -7.11
C THR A 369 0.15 16.31 -7.45
N PHE A 370 -0.38 15.24 -8.04
CA PHE A 370 -1.79 15.09 -8.38
C PHE A 370 -2.33 13.82 -7.72
N LEU A 371 -3.31 13.98 -6.83
CA LEU A 371 -4.02 12.90 -6.17
C LEU A 371 -5.28 12.53 -6.96
N PRO A 372 -5.70 11.26 -6.96
CA PRO A 372 -6.88 10.85 -7.69
C PRO A 372 -8.17 11.37 -7.04
N ILE A 373 -9.09 11.90 -7.85
CA ILE A 373 -10.51 12.09 -7.50
C ILE A 373 -11.32 10.87 -7.96
N ALA A 374 -11.06 10.43 -9.19
CA ALA A 374 -11.69 9.25 -9.79
C ALA A 374 -10.80 8.73 -10.92
N LEU A 375 -10.69 7.42 -11.06
CA LEU A 375 -9.85 6.80 -12.08
C LEU A 375 -10.68 5.88 -12.99
N GLY A 376 -10.39 5.92 -14.28
CA GLY A 376 -10.92 5.01 -15.28
C GLY A 376 -12.42 5.16 -15.52
N LEU A 377 -13.01 6.35 -15.31
CA LEU A 377 -14.40 6.64 -15.67
C LEU A 377 -14.64 6.30 -17.15
N ALA A 378 -15.83 5.83 -17.51
CA ALA A 378 -16.08 5.47 -18.92
C ALA A 378 -16.01 6.72 -19.79
N GLY A 379 -15.45 6.63 -21.00
CA GLY A 379 -15.28 7.81 -21.88
C GLY A 379 -16.59 8.54 -22.26
N THR A 380 -17.75 7.92 -22.02
CA THR A 380 -19.08 8.53 -22.18
C THR A 380 -19.56 9.33 -20.96
N GLU A 381 -18.91 9.17 -19.81
CA GLU A 381 -19.23 9.91 -18.60
C GLU A 381 -18.77 11.37 -18.76
N THR A 382 -19.62 12.30 -18.32
CA THR A 382 -19.36 13.74 -18.42
C THR A 382 -19.56 14.45 -17.09
N THR A 383 -19.88 13.70 -16.04
CA THR A 383 -20.15 14.20 -14.70
C THR A 383 -19.67 13.24 -13.63
N TYR A 384 -19.22 13.77 -12.49
CA TYR A 384 -18.86 12.99 -11.31
C TYR A 384 -19.21 13.79 -10.04
N SER A 385 -19.73 13.12 -9.01
CA SER A 385 -19.99 13.75 -7.70
C SER A 385 -18.76 13.58 -6.83
N TRP A 386 -18.14 14.69 -6.44
CA TRP A 386 -16.91 14.72 -5.66
C TRP A 386 -17.13 15.46 -4.34
N PHE A 387 -16.58 14.94 -3.25
CA PHE A 387 -16.48 15.65 -1.99
C PHE A 387 -15.05 16.20 -1.88
N PRO A 388 -14.85 17.53 -2.04
CA PRO A 388 -13.52 18.11 -1.90
C PRO A 388 -12.99 17.87 -0.48
N PRO A 389 -11.77 17.34 -0.29
CA PRO A 389 -11.23 17.18 1.05
C PRO A 389 -10.98 18.55 1.69
N ASP A 390 -11.00 18.61 3.02
CA ASP A 390 -10.64 19.84 3.74
C ASP A 390 -9.14 20.12 3.63
N ARG A 391 -8.78 20.78 2.53
CA ARG A 391 -7.42 21.25 2.21
C ARG A 391 -7.51 22.66 1.69
N PRO A 392 -7.70 23.66 2.58
CA PRO A 392 -7.96 25.03 2.18
C PRO A 392 -6.88 25.58 1.24
N GLY A 393 -7.29 26.52 0.38
CA GLY A 393 -6.41 27.24 -0.53
C GLY A 393 -6.53 26.81 -2.00
N ALA A 394 -5.54 27.24 -2.79
CA ALA A 394 -5.55 27.05 -4.23
C ALA A 394 -5.43 25.56 -4.59
N THR A 395 -6.37 25.09 -5.42
CA THR A 395 -6.43 23.70 -5.88
C THR A 395 -6.52 23.67 -7.41
N ILE A 396 -5.72 22.81 -8.03
CA ILE A 396 -5.77 22.57 -9.47
C ILE A 396 -6.52 21.27 -9.70
N LEU A 397 -7.68 21.33 -10.35
CA LEU A 397 -8.37 20.15 -10.83
C LEU A 397 -7.90 19.83 -12.25
N ARG A 398 -7.68 18.56 -12.55
CA ARG A 398 -7.28 18.07 -13.87
C ARG A 398 -8.21 16.99 -14.35
N ILE A 399 -8.62 17.09 -15.61
CA ILE A 399 -9.20 15.97 -16.36
C ILE A 399 -8.13 15.46 -17.30
N GLU A 400 -7.94 14.14 -17.32
CA GLU A 400 -7.18 13.45 -18.34
C GLU A 400 -8.12 12.51 -19.09
N ALA A 401 -8.36 12.78 -20.37
CA ALA A 401 -9.15 11.91 -21.24
C ALA A 401 -8.19 11.15 -22.15
N THR A 402 -8.28 9.81 -22.14
CA THR A 402 -7.46 8.95 -22.99
C THR A 402 -8.34 8.34 -24.07
N ASP A 403 -7.92 8.43 -25.34
CA ASP A 403 -8.62 7.83 -26.48
C ASP A 403 -8.33 6.32 -26.62
N GLY A 404 -8.90 5.71 -27.66
CA GLY A 404 -8.59 4.32 -28.01
C GLY A 404 -7.13 4.10 -28.43
N ALA A 405 -6.46 5.09 -29.00
CA ALA A 405 -5.07 4.99 -29.43
C ALA A 405 -4.04 5.27 -28.30
N MET A 406 -4.50 5.44 -27.06
CA MET A 406 -3.68 5.80 -25.89
C MET A 406 -3.07 7.21 -25.95
N ASN A 407 -3.62 8.10 -26.77
CA ASN A 407 -3.32 9.52 -26.68
C ASN A 407 -4.12 10.13 -25.52
N THR A 408 -3.47 10.95 -24.70
CA THR A 408 -4.10 11.58 -23.54
C THR A 408 -4.19 13.08 -23.73
N GLY A 409 -5.42 13.60 -23.74
CA GLY A 409 -5.72 15.03 -23.72
C GLY A 409 -6.00 15.47 -22.29
N THR A 410 -5.52 16.64 -21.91
CA THR A 410 -5.68 17.16 -20.55
C THR A 410 -6.24 18.58 -20.53
N THR A 411 -6.95 18.91 -19.46
CA THR A 411 -7.35 20.29 -19.17
C THR A 411 -7.39 20.51 -17.67
N ASP A 412 -6.98 21.70 -17.24
CA ASP A 412 -6.90 22.08 -15.84
C ASP A 412 -7.91 23.18 -15.53
N SER A 413 -8.46 23.17 -14.31
CA SER A 413 -9.29 24.24 -13.76
C SER A 413 -8.78 24.59 -12.37
N ASN A 414 -8.46 25.87 -12.16
CA ASN A 414 -8.04 26.37 -10.87
C ASN A 414 -9.28 26.75 -10.05
N ILE A 415 -9.37 26.26 -8.82
CA ILE A 415 -10.39 26.63 -7.84
C ILE A 415 -9.72 26.98 -6.50
N THR A 416 -10.52 27.44 -5.56
CA THR A 416 -10.12 27.59 -4.16
C THR A 416 -11.00 26.70 -3.31
N LEU A 417 -10.41 25.95 -2.39
CA LEU A 417 -11.16 25.32 -1.30
C LEU A 417 -11.21 26.31 -0.13
N ASP A 418 -12.42 26.61 0.33
CA ASP A 418 -12.65 27.50 1.45
C ASP A 418 -12.13 26.88 2.74
N SER A 419 -11.63 27.71 3.65
CA SER A 419 -11.39 27.28 5.03
C SER A 419 -12.73 27.23 5.76
N VAL A 420 -13.04 26.05 6.31
CA VAL A 420 -14.19 25.85 7.19
C VAL A 420 -13.63 25.57 8.57
N MET A 421 -14.29 26.14 9.59
CA MET A 421 -13.89 25.99 10.98
C MET A 421 -15.12 25.53 11.74
N THR A 422 -15.34 24.22 11.78
CA THR A 422 -16.50 23.64 12.48
C THR A 422 -16.17 23.00 13.82
N SER A 423 -14.89 22.67 14.04
CA SER A 423 -14.39 21.92 15.20
C SER A 423 -13.67 22.81 16.23
N THR A 424 -13.31 22.21 17.37
CA THR A 424 -12.61 22.88 18.47
C THR A 424 -11.21 23.34 18.06
N LEU A 425 -10.44 22.49 17.38
CA LEU A 425 -9.14 22.83 16.81
C LEU A 425 -9.25 23.15 15.32
N PRO A 426 -8.50 24.14 14.81
CA PRO A 426 -8.47 24.49 13.39
C PRO A 426 -7.61 23.52 12.56
N THR A 427 -7.79 22.22 12.74
CA THR A 427 -7.13 21.21 11.90
C THR A 427 -7.79 21.12 10.53
N THR A 428 -7.02 20.69 9.54
CA THR A 428 -7.48 20.30 8.20
C THR A 428 -6.97 18.90 7.89
N LEU A 429 -7.37 18.32 6.77
CA LEU A 429 -6.86 17.00 6.37
C LEU A 429 -5.33 17.00 6.17
N ARG A 430 -4.69 18.17 5.95
CA ARG A 430 -3.23 18.29 5.87
C ARG A 430 -2.52 17.88 7.17
N ASP A 431 -3.15 18.09 8.32
CA ASP A 431 -2.60 17.73 9.64
C ASP A 431 -2.42 16.21 9.83
N PHE A 432 -3.14 15.41 9.02
CA PHE A 432 -3.16 13.95 9.10
C PHE A 432 -2.50 13.27 7.90
N ASP A 433 -1.86 14.05 7.02
CA ASP A 433 -1.11 13.53 5.87
C ASP A 433 0.06 12.64 6.29
N GLN A 434 0.16 11.48 5.65
CA GLN A 434 1.20 10.49 5.95
C GLN A 434 1.45 9.55 4.76
N PRO A 435 2.67 8.97 4.64
CA PRO A 435 3.08 8.13 3.51
C PRO A 435 2.35 6.78 3.46
N GLY A 436 2.70 5.97 2.45
CA GLY A 436 2.03 4.70 2.13
C GLY A 436 1.04 4.83 0.99
N THR A 437 0.27 3.77 0.75
CA THR A 437 -0.78 3.78 -0.28
C THR A 437 -1.86 4.80 0.09
N GLN A 438 -2.20 5.69 -0.84
CA GLN A 438 -3.23 6.72 -0.72
C GLN A 438 -4.57 6.23 -1.32
N PRO A 439 -5.71 6.91 -1.00
CA PRO A 439 -6.99 6.58 -1.59
C PRO A 439 -6.92 6.55 -3.12
N LEU A 440 -7.55 5.53 -3.72
CA LEU A 440 -7.63 5.26 -5.15
C LEU A 440 -6.30 4.93 -5.87
N GLU A 441 -5.15 4.92 -5.17
CA GLU A 441 -3.82 4.78 -5.78
C GLU A 441 -3.52 3.34 -6.25
N HIS A 442 -3.82 2.32 -5.45
CA HIS A 442 -3.48 0.90 -5.73
C HIS A 442 -4.71 -0.01 -5.92
N GLY A 443 -5.70 0.48 -6.68
CA GLY A 443 -6.84 -0.30 -7.18
C GLY A 443 -8.03 -0.42 -6.21
N LEU A 444 -9.24 -0.38 -6.77
CA LEU A 444 -10.50 -0.22 -6.02
C LEU A 444 -11.23 -1.53 -5.69
N ASP A 445 -10.58 -2.68 -5.88
CA ASP A 445 -11.25 -3.99 -5.83
C ASP A 445 -10.83 -4.82 -4.62
N THR A 446 -10.98 -4.25 -3.41
CA THR A 446 -10.85 -5.04 -2.17
C THR A 446 -11.97 -6.07 -2.14
N GLN A 447 -11.59 -7.36 -2.20
CA GLN A 447 -12.54 -8.45 -2.32
C GLN A 447 -13.37 -8.64 -1.05
N SER A 448 -14.61 -9.11 -1.23
CA SER A 448 -15.41 -9.59 -0.10
C SER A 448 -14.71 -10.79 0.58
N PRO A 449 -14.65 -10.83 1.92
CA PRO A 449 -14.16 -11.99 2.67
C PRO A 449 -14.94 -13.28 2.38
N LEU A 450 -16.18 -13.18 1.90
CA LEU A 450 -16.97 -14.34 1.46
C LEU A 450 -16.30 -15.06 0.28
N ASN A 451 -15.52 -14.36 -0.56
CA ASN A 451 -14.76 -14.98 -1.63
C ASN A 451 -13.64 -15.87 -1.07
N CYS A 452 -13.05 -15.49 0.07
CA CYS A 452 -12.04 -16.28 0.77
C CYS A 452 -12.68 -17.47 1.49
N ALA A 453 -13.85 -17.28 2.09
CA ALA A 453 -14.59 -18.29 2.85
C ALA A 453 -14.91 -19.57 2.05
N VAL A 454 -15.01 -19.48 0.72
CA VAL A 454 -15.25 -20.63 -0.16
C VAL A 454 -14.20 -21.74 0.04
N CYS A 455 -12.94 -21.36 0.28
CA CYS A 455 -11.83 -22.29 0.47
C CYS A 455 -11.26 -22.24 1.89
N HIS A 456 -11.37 -21.11 2.56
CA HIS A 456 -10.80 -20.85 3.89
C HIS A 456 -11.85 -20.83 5.00
N GLY A 457 -13.05 -21.35 4.74
CA GLY A 457 -14.14 -21.47 5.70
C GLY A 457 -15.05 -22.69 5.51
N GLY A 458 -15.89 -22.97 6.49
CA GLY A 458 -16.91 -24.02 6.53
C GLY A 458 -16.40 -25.46 6.61
N TYR A 459 -15.15 -25.70 7.02
CA TYR A 459 -14.54 -27.04 7.15
C TYR A 459 -14.06 -27.40 8.57
N ASP A 460 -13.66 -26.43 9.40
CA ASP A 460 -13.24 -26.67 10.78
C ASP A 460 -13.22 -25.36 11.61
N ASP A 461 -14.31 -25.06 12.31
CA ASP A 461 -14.46 -23.84 13.12
C ASP A 461 -13.36 -23.65 14.20
N GLU A 462 -12.63 -24.71 14.57
CA GLU A 462 -11.55 -24.62 15.56
C GLU A 462 -10.23 -24.13 14.96
N THR A 463 -10.00 -24.30 13.65
CA THR A 463 -8.70 -24.01 13.02
C THR A 463 -8.79 -23.20 11.73
N GLU A 464 -9.97 -23.10 11.10
CA GLU A 464 -10.12 -22.43 9.82
C GLU A 464 -10.02 -20.90 9.94
N PRO A 465 -9.39 -20.22 8.96
CA PRO A 465 -9.20 -18.77 9.04
C PRO A 465 -10.49 -17.96 9.09
N TYR A 466 -11.50 -18.31 8.27
CA TYR A 466 -12.67 -17.45 8.09
C TYR A 466 -13.54 -17.35 9.35
N PHE A 467 -13.89 -18.48 9.97
CA PHE A 467 -14.71 -18.48 11.19
C PHE A 467 -14.05 -17.66 12.31
N LEU A 468 -12.77 -17.91 12.58
CA LEU A 468 -12.01 -17.23 13.64
C LEU A 468 -11.88 -15.72 13.38
N TRP A 469 -11.56 -15.33 12.14
CA TRP A 469 -11.49 -13.93 11.75
C TRP A 469 -12.87 -13.24 11.85
N SER A 470 -13.94 -13.87 11.36
CA SER A 470 -15.27 -13.25 11.21
C SER A 470 -15.88 -12.78 12.53
N GLY A 471 -15.58 -13.49 13.63
CA GLY A 471 -15.99 -13.10 14.98
C GLY A 471 -15.05 -12.10 15.65
N SER A 472 -13.84 -11.86 15.12
CA SER A 472 -12.84 -11.00 15.75
C SER A 472 -13.22 -9.51 15.66
N MET A 473 -12.55 -8.66 16.46
CA MET A 473 -12.69 -7.22 16.30
C MET A 473 -12.03 -6.70 15.01
N MET A 474 -11.14 -7.45 14.36
CA MET A 474 -10.61 -7.06 13.04
C MET A 474 -11.72 -7.05 11.97
N ALA A 475 -12.53 -8.11 11.89
CA ALA A 475 -13.66 -8.20 10.97
C ALA A 475 -14.79 -7.19 11.28
N ASN A 476 -14.82 -6.69 12.52
CA ASN A 476 -15.89 -5.86 13.05
C ASN A 476 -15.43 -4.47 13.50
N ALA A 477 -14.22 -4.05 13.13
CA ALA A 477 -13.65 -2.76 13.53
C ALA A 477 -14.52 -1.57 13.09
N ALA A 478 -15.18 -1.71 11.93
CA ALA A 478 -16.13 -0.75 11.37
C ALA A 478 -17.59 -0.91 11.87
N ARG A 479 -17.87 -1.96 12.64
CA ARG A 479 -19.18 -2.24 13.26
C ARG A 479 -19.19 -1.93 14.75
N ASP A 480 -18.08 -1.47 15.30
CA ASP A 480 -17.94 -1.20 16.73
C ASP A 480 -18.65 0.11 17.11
N PRO A 481 -19.72 0.08 17.94
CA PRO A 481 -20.42 1.29 18.37
C PRO A 481 -19.57 2.19 19.27
N LEU A 482 -18.55 1.66 19.95
CA LEU A 482 -17.61 2.46 20.73
C LEU A 482 -16.72 3.30 19.80
N PHE A 483 -16.26 2.69 18.70
CA PHE A 483 -15.55 3.39 17.63
C PHE A 483 -16.42 4.48 16.99
N GLU A 484 -17.67 4.17 16.61
CA GLU A 484 -18.56 5.17 15.98
C GLU A 484 -18.80 6.38 16.89
N ALA A 485 -18.96 6.17 18.19
CA ALA A 485 -19.12 7.26 19.16
C ALA A 485 -17.82 8.07 19.36
N CYS A 486 -16.67 7.40 19.41
CA CYS A 486 -15.37 8.09 19.50
C CYS A 486 -15.05 8.88 18.23
N LEU A 487 -15.35 8.34 17.04
CA LEU A 487 -15.16 9.03 15.75
C LEU A 487 -15.96 10.33 15.70
N ALA A 488 -17.20 10.31 16.19
CA ALA A 488 -18.04 11.50 16.24
C ALA A 488 -17.44 12.63 17.11
N ILE A 489 -16.83 12.28 18.25
CA ILE A 489 -16.13 13.24 19.11
C ILE A 489 -14.82 13.69 18.46
N ALA A 490 -14.05 12.77 17.88
CA ALA A 490 -12.79 13.10 17.21
C ALA A 490 -12.99 14.14 16.10
N GLU A 491 -13.99 13.95 15.22
CA GLU A 491 -14.32 14.92 14.17
C GLU A 491 -14.87 16.24 14.71
N GLN A 492 -15.66 16.19 15.78
CA GLN A 492 -16.13 17.40 16.47
C GLN A 492 -14.96 18.21 17.08
N ASP A 493 -13.96 17.51 17.60
CA ASP A 493 -12.81 18.09 18.29
C ASP A 493 -11.76 18.63 17.32
N ALA A 494 -11.46 17.89 16.26
CA ALA A 494 -10.46 18.21 15.26
C ALA A 494 -10.92 17.69 13.88
N GLU A 495 -11.41 18.60 13.05
CA GLU A 495 -11.90 18.31 11.69
C GLU A 495 -10.79 17.63 10.86
N GLY A 496 -11.14 16.59 10.12
CA GLY A 496 -10.23 15.79 9.31
C GLY A 496 -9.56 14.62 10.04
N SER A 497 -9.66 14.56 11.38
CA SER A 497 -8.98 13.54 12.19
C SER A 497 -9.55 12.12 12.03
N GLY A 498 -10.79 12.01 11.61
CA GLY A 498 -11.49 10.77 11.32
C GLY A 498 -10.98 10.07 10.07
N ASP A 499 -10.32 10.76 9.13
CA ASP A 499 -9.61 10.08 8.03
C ASP A 499 -8.60 9.07 8.59
N LEU A 500 -7.86 9.46 9.63
CA LEU A 500 -6.93 8.59 10.34
C LEU A 500 -7.64 7.39 10.98
N CYS A 501 -8.79 7.63 11.62
CA CYS A 501 -9.59 6.59 12.26
C CYS A 501 -10.10 5.58 11.22
N ILE A 502 -10.68 6.07 10.12
CA ILE A 502 -11.25 5.28 9.03
C ILE A 502 -10.16 4.48 8.31
N ARG A 503 -8.95 5.04 8.15
CA ARG A 503 -7.81 4.35 7.55
C ARG A 503 -7.51 3.01 8.21
N CYS A 504 -7.59 2.94 9.54
CA CYS A 504 -7.35 1.71 10.31
C CYS A 504 -8.60 0.85 10.48
N HIS A 505 -9.75 1.45 10.78
CA HIS A 505 -10.98 0.72 11.13
C HIS A 505 -11.81 0.27 9.94
N VAL A 506 -11.72 1.01 8.82
CA VAL A 506 -12.50 0.75 7.59
C VAL A 506 -11.61 0.81 6.34
N PRO A 507 -10.52 0.01 6.24
CA PRO A 507 -9.52 0.19 5.19
C PRO A 507 -10.08 0.10 3.76
N LYS A 508 -11.11 -0.73 3.53
CA LYS A 508 -11.78 -0.80 2.22
C LYS A 508 -12.41 0.54 1.82
N GLY A 509 -13.19 1.14 2.72
CA GLY A 509 -13.82 2.44 2.48
C GLY A 509 -12.78 3.54 2.25
N TRP A 510 -11.73 3.55 3.07
CA TRP A 510 -10.62 4.50 2.94
C TRP A 510 -9.88 4.37 1.60
N MET A 511 -9.41 3.16 1.26
CA MET A 511 -8.69 2.91 0.01
C MET A 511 -9.53 3.20 -1.25
N GLU A 512 -10.86 3.04 -1.16
CA GLU A 512 -11.78 3.34 -2.25
C GLU A 512 -12.30 4.80 -2.24
N GLY A 513 -11.67 5.69 -1.46
CA GLY A 513 -11.93 7.13 -1.50
C GLY A 513 -13.22 7.58 -0.80
N ARG A 514 -13.74 6.77 0.14
CA ARG A 514 -14.97 7.04 0.92
C ARG A 514 -14.70 7.45 2.37
N SER A 515 -13.48 7.91 2.66
CA SER A 515 -13.13 8.58 3.91
C SER A 515 -13.31 10.10 3.87
N VAL A 516 -13.84 10.65 2.77
CA VAL A 516 -14.23 12.05 2.64
C VAL A 516 -15.71 12.11 2.26
N PRO A 517 -16.60 12.73 3.07
CA PRO A 517 -16.34 13.44 4.34
C PRO A 517 -15.72 12.57 5.44
N THR A 518 -14.91 13.20 6.30
CA THR A 518 -14.06 12.51 7.29
C THR A 518 -14.83 11.96 8.48
N ASP A 519 -16.10 12.36 8.61
CA ASP A 519 -17.10 11.75 9.50
C ASP A 519 -17.56 10.34 9.08
N GLY A 520 -17.14 9.85 7.91
CA GLY A 520 -17.49 8.54 7.40
C GLY A 520 -18.91 8.42 6.84
N SER A 521 -19.59 9.53 6.57
CA SER A 521 -20.97 9.57 6.03
C SER A 521 -21.11 8.92 4.64
N GLU A 522 -20.01 8.84 3.87
CA GLU A 522 -19.97 8.18 2.57
C GLU A 522 -19.60 6.68 2.64
N LEU A 523 -19.34 6.13 3.83
CA LEU A 523 -19.05 4.71 4.00
C LEU A 523 -20.27 3.84 3.66
N LEU A 524 -20.06 2.84 2.81
CA LEU A 524 -21.10 1.91 2.38
C LEU A 524 -21.20 0.71 3.32
N ALA A 525 -22.35 0.00 3.27
CA ALA A 525 -22.52 -1.24 4.02
C ALA A 525 -21.45 -2.30 3.68
N GLY A 526 -20.96 -2.33 2.44
CA GLY A 526 -19.89 -3.22 1.99
C GLY A 526 -18.50 -2.88 2.54
N ASP A 527 -18.31 -1.67 3.08
CA ASP A 527 -17.04 -1.22 3.66
C ASP A 527 -16.87 -1.72 5.10
N ARG A 528 -17.99 -2.07 5.75
CA ARG A 528 -18.03 -2.51 7.14
C ARG A 528 -17.47 -3.92 7.38
N ILE A 529 -16.66 -4.43 6.46
CA ILE A 529 -15.91 -5.70 6.59
C ILE A 529 -14.63 -5.56 7.43
N GLY A 530 -14.34 -4.36 7.94
CA GLY A 530 -13.22 -4.06 8.83
C GLY A 530 -11.86 -4.35 8.18
N VAL A 531 -10.90 -4.76 9.02
CA VAL A 531 -9.57 -5.24 8.61
C VAL A 531 -9.74 -6.65 8.04
N SER A 532 -9.91 -6.70 6.72
CA SER A 532 -10.31 -7.90 5.99
C SER A 532 -9.15 -8.80 5.53
N CYS A 533 -9.47 -10.03 5.12
CA CYS A 533 -8.51 -10.98 4.57
C CYS A 533 -7.71 -10.36 3.41
N ASP A 534 -8.39 -9.72 2.46
CA ASP A 534 -7.76 -9.13 1.28
C ASP A 534 -6.89 -7.92 1.67
N HIS A 535 -7.24 -7.17 2.72
CA HIS A 535 -6.41 -6.07 3.21
C HIS A 535 -5.10 -6.58 3.81
N CYS A 536 -5.14 -7.45 4.82
CA CYS A 536 -3.93 -7.97 5.45
C CYS A 536 -3.06 -8.76 4.49
N HIS A 537 -3.66 -9.67 3.71
CA HIS A 537 -2.92 -10.52 2.78
C HIS A 537 -2.51 -9.81 1.49
N ARG A 538 -2.75 -8.51 1.33
CA ARG A 538 -2.16 -7.69 0.25
C ARG A 538 -1.14 -6.68 0.78
N MET A 539 -0.89 -6.63 2.08
CA MET A 539 0.10 -5.70 2.60
C MET A 539 1.51 -6.04 2.09
N VAL A 540 2.21 -4.99 1.68
CA VAL A 540 3.59 -5.01 1.20
C VAL A 540 4.48 -4.46 2.31
N ASP A 541 5.65 -5.07 2.49
CA ASP A 541 6.66 -4.54 3.42
C ASP A 541 7.16 -3.19 2.90
N PRO A 542 7.04 -2.10 3.68
CA PRO A 542 7.63 -0.81 3.31
C PRO A 542 9.16 -0.88 3.16
N ASP A 543 9.83 -1.81 3.85
CA ASP A 543 11.28 -1.95 3.89
C ASP A 543 11.78 -3.00 2.88
N TYR A 544 11.95 -2.62 1.62
CA TYR A 544 12.44 -3.56 0.59
C TYR A 544 13.87 -4.05 0.85
N ALA A 545 14.03 -5.37 0.96
CA ALA A 545 15.31 -6.05 1.14
C ALA A 545 15.60 -6.99 -0.06
N PRO A 546 16.55 -6.64 -0.95
CA PRO A 546 16.89 -7.48 -2.11
C PRO A 546 17.25 -8.91 -1.72
N GLY A 547 16.58 -9.90 -2.33
CA GLY A 547 16.79 -11.32 -2.06
C GLY A 547 16.05 -11.86 -0.83
N ILE A 548 15.34 -11.02 -0.08
CA ILE A 548 14.46 -11.39 1.04
C ILE A 548 13.01 -11.03 0.72
N SER A 549 12.75 -9.78 0.34
CA SER A 549 11.43 -9.31 -0.09
C SER A 549 11.06 -9.91 -1.46
N PRO A 550 9.76 -10.16 -1.73
CA PRO A 550 9.27 -10.40 -3.09
C PRO A 550 9.77 -9.32 -4.06
N ALA A 551 10.26 -9.72 -5.24
CA ALA A 551 10.92 -8.81 -6.18
C ALA A 551 9.96 -7.74 -6.72
N GLU A 552 8.67 -8.07 -6.77
CA GLU A 552 7.56 -7.22 -7.19
C GLU A 552 7.41 -5.98 -6.30
N ASP A 553 7.81 -6.08 -5.03
CA ASP A 553 7.63 -5.02 -4.03
C ASP A 553 8.43 -3.76 -4.40
N ALA A 554 9.59 -3.91 -5.06
CA ALA A 554 10.39 -2.77 -5.50
C ALA A 554 9.63 -1.85 -6.46
N ALA A 555 8.85 -2.42 -7.39
CA ALA A 555 8.06 -1.64 -8.32
C ALA A 555 6.82 -1.01 -7.64
N ILE A 556 6.19 -1.75 -6.72
CA ILE A 556 5.03 -1.27 -5.97
C ILE A 556 5.42 -0.07 -5.09
N LEU A 557 6.54 -0.15 -4.39
CA LEU A 557 7.02 0.94 -3.52
C LEU A 557 7.48 2.17 -4.32
N ALA A 558 8.01 1.96 -5.52
CA ALA A 558 8.43 3.05 -6.41
C ALA A 558 7.25 3.79 -7.07
N ASP A 559 6.06 3.19 -7.11
CA ASP A 559 4.85 3.79 -7.71
C ASP A 559 4.07 4.69 -6.73
N LEU A 560 4.41 4.66 -5.43
CA LEU A 560 3.75 5.46 -4.39
C LEU A 560 4.02 6.96 -4.56
N VAL A 561 2.97 7.75 -4.74
CA VAL A 561 2.94 9.21 -4.85
C VAL A 561 3.53 9.87 -3.60
N THR A 562 3.19 9.36 -2.41
CA THR A 562 3.72 9.89 -1.13
C THR A 562 4.97 9.15 -0.64
N GLY A 563 5.47 8.19 -1.43
CA GLY A 563 6.57 7.32 -1.06
C GLY A 563 6.23 6.28 0.03
N PRO A 564 7.16 5.34 0.28
CA PRO A 564 7.00 4.31 1.30
C PRO A 564 7.15 4.88 2.71
N PRO A 565 6.40 4.37 3.70
CA PRO A 565 6.58 4.71 5.11
C PRO A 565 7.96 4.32 5.62
N SER A 566 8.57 5.16 6.46
CA SER A 566 9.87 4.86 7.11
C SER A 566 9.73 4.05 8.41
N ASP A 567 8.55 4.06 9.02
CA ASP A 567 8.25 3.36 10.27
C ASP A 567 6.78 2.87 10.27
N PRO A 568 6.48 1.71 10.90
CA PRO A 568 5.11 1.24 11.04
C PRO A 568 4.31 2.15 11.98
N GLY A 569 2.99 2.22 11.83
CA GLY A 569 2.10 2.93 12.77
C GLY A 569 1.14 3.86 12.06
N THR A 570 0.10 4.26 12.80
CA THR A 570 -0.89 5.27 12.38
C THR A 570 -1.58 4.91 11.05
N GLY A 571 -1.66 3.62 10.70
CA GLY A 571 -2.31 3.14 9.48
C GLY A 571 -1.46 3.26 8.22
N ARG A 572 -0.16 3.49 8.32
CA ARG A 572 0.77 3.65 7.19
C ARG A 572 1.06 2.32 6.48
N TYR A 573 0.05 1.70 5.87
CA TYR A 573 0.20 0.49 5.06
C TYR A 573 0.59 0.81 3.61
N VAL A 574 1.22 -0.18 2.97
CA VAL A 574 1.35 -0.28 1.52
C VAL A 574 0.58 -1.51 1.06
N VAL A 575 -0.22 -1.40 0.00
CA VAL A 575 -1.05 -2.50 -0.50
C VAL A 575 -0.65 -2.85 -1.94
N ASP A 576 -0.58 -4.15 -2.23
CA ASP A 576 -0.34 -4.69 -3.55
C ASP A 576 -1.51 -4.36 -4.50
N PRO A 577 -1.27 -3.65 -5.64
CA PRO A 577 -2.33 -3.21 -6.54
C PRO A 577 -2.92 -4.33 -7.40
N THR A 578 -2.23 -5.46 -7.53
CA THR A 578 -2.64 -6.55 -8.43
C THR A 578 -3.68 -7.48 -7.80
N GLY A 579 -3.78 -7.46 -6.47
CA GLY A 579 -4.59 -8.41 -5.71
C GLY A 579 -3.89 -9.76 -5.52
N THR A 580 -2.56 -9.81 -5.58
CA THR A 580 -1.80 -11.02 -5.23
C THR A 580 -1.80 -11.20 -3.71
N ARG A 581 -2.12 -12.42 -3.25
CA ARG A 581 -2.24 -12.71 -1.81
C ARG A 581 -0.87 -13.06 -1.29
N ARG A 582 -0.60 -12.73 -0.04
CA ARG A 582 0.71 -12.85 0.57
C ARG A 582 0.58 -13.63 1.87
N GLY A 583 1.61 -14.40 2.22
CA GLY A 583 1.55 -15.18 3.43
C GLY A 583 2.87 -15.85 3.79
N PRO A 584 2.92 -16.52 4.94
CA PRO A 584 4.18 -16.94 5.53
C PRO A 584 4.80 -18.19 4.89
N PHE A 585 4.06 -18.98 4.12
CA PHE A 585 4.51 -20.32 3.66
C PHE A 585 4.91 -20.33 2.18
N ASP A 586 5.97 -21.04 1.82
CA ASP A 586 6.46 -21.22 0.43
C ASP A 586 5.96 -22.49 -0.24
N ASP A 587 5.41 -23.39 0.56
CA ASP A 587 4.76 -24.65 0.18
C ASP A 587 3.23 -24.54 0.28
N ALA A 588 2.66 -23.35 0.07
CA ALA A 588 1.22 -23.18 -0.06
C ALA A 588 0.74 -23.93 -1.33
N VAL A 589 0.42 -25.21 -1.19
CA VAL A 589 -0.11 -26.07 -2.25
C VAL A 589 -1.62 -26.06 -2.18
N CYS A 590 -2.23 -25.74 -3.31
CA CYS A 590 -3.64 -25.96 -3.56
C CYS A 590 -3.67 -26.55 -4.98
N ASP A 591 -4.27 -27.74 -5.12
CA ASP A 591 -4.12 -28.63 -6.30
C ASP A 591 -4.45 -27.99 -7.65
N GLU A 592 -5.27 -26.96 -7.58
CA GLU A 592 -5.33 -25.84 -8.51
C GLU A 592 -5.26 -24.67 -7.55
N VAL A 593 -4.18 -23.90 -7.48
CA VAL A 593 -4.14 -22.76 -6.55
C VAL A 593 -5.41 -21.95 -6.82
N ALA A 594 -6.05 -21.31 -5.83
CA ALA A 594 -7.39 -20.68 -5.95
C ALA A 594 -7.36 -19.13 -5.95
N HIS A 595 -6.16 -18.56 -5.84
CA HIS A 595 -5.74 -17.19 -6.21
C HIS A 595 -4.21 -17.11 -6.15
N PRO A 596 -3.56 -16.13 -6.78
CA PRO A 596 -2.11 -15.98 -6.80
C PRO A 596 -1.60 -15.76 -5.40
N PHE A 597 -0.37 -16.19 -5.18
CA PHE A 597 0.21 -16.18 -3.88
C PHE A 597 1.72 -15.90 -3.93
N LEU A 598 2.18 -14.98 -3.08
CA LEU A 598 3.59 -14.71 -2.83
C LEU A 598 3.94 -15.03 -1.38
N THR A 599 5.01 -15.79 -1.18
CA THR A 599 5.57 -15.93 0.16
C THR A 599 6.17 -14.61 0.60
N SER A 600 5.81 -14.15 1.79
CA SER A 600 6.18 -12.85 2.31
C SER A 600 6.70 -12.98 3.74
N PRO A 601 7.99 -12.69 3.98
CA PRO A 601 8.55 -12.61 5.34
C PRO A 601 7.81 -11.61 6.24
N PHE A 602 7.29 -10.52 5.66
CA PHE A 602 6.50 -9.51 6.38
C PHE A 602 5.29 -10.10 7.11
N HIS A 603 4.68 -11.16 6.57
CA HIS A 603 3.55 -11.85 7.19
C HIS A 603 3.95 -12.72 8.40
N ARG A 604 5.25 -12.82 8.70
CA ARG A 604 5.81 -13.39 9.94
C ARG A 604 6.37 -12.32 10.89
N ASP A 605 6.40 -11.06 10.47
CA ASP A 605 7.02 -9.95 11.20
C ASP A 605 5.95 -9.15 11.96
N SER A 606 6.21 -8.84 13.22
CA SER A 606 5.36 -7.99 14.06
C SER A 606 5.15 -6.58 13.46
N LYS A 607 6.05 -6.09 12.59
CA LYS A 607 5.90 -4.81 11.89
C LYS A 607 4.59 -4.72 11.12
N MET A 608 4.10 -5.85 10.57
CA MET A 608 2.79 -5.92 9.91
C MET A 608 1.65 -5.49 10.85
N CYS A 609 1.68 -5.96 12.10
CA CYS A 609 0.73 -5.55 13.13
C CYS A 609 0.98 -4.12 13.61
N GLY A 610 2.26 -3.73 13.68
CA GLY A 610 2.70 -2.38 14.05
C GLY A 610 2.15 -1.28 13.16
N THR A 611 1.81 -1.58 11.90
CA THR A 611 1.15 -0.66 10.96
C THR A 611 -0.07 0.03 11.56
N CYS A 612 -0.89 -0.71 12.32
CA CYS A 612 -2.08 -0.18 13.00
C CYS A 612 -1.90 -0.09 14.52
N HIS A 613 -1.10 -0.96 15.13
CA HIS A 613 -0.94 -1.05 16.60
C HIS A 613 0.20 -0.17 17.16
N ASN A 614 0.43 0.98 16.54
CA ASN A 614 1.30 2.04 17.05
C ASN A 614 0.71 3.39 16.63
N VAL A 615 -0.08 4.03 17.49
CA VAL A 615 -0.95 5.15 17.11
C VAL A 615 -0.44 6.45 17.71
N SER A 616 -0.22 7.44 16.85
CA SER A 616 0.17 8.79 17.27
C SER A 616 -0.86 9.81 16.83
N ASN A 617 -0.99 10.88 17.60
CA ASN A 617 -1.71 12.07 17.16
C ASN A 617 -0.78 12.91 16.27
N LEU A 618 -1.08 12.97 14.97
CA LEU A 618 -0.23 13.67 14.00
C LEU A 618 -0.37 15.19 14.08
N ALA A 619 -1.47 15.70 14.64
CA ALA A 619 -1.69 17.12 14.83
C ALA A 619 -0.78 17.75 15.89
N TYR A 620 0.00 16.98 16.64
CA TYR A 620 0.85 17.45 17.75
C TYR A 620 2.28 16.92 17.65
N GLU A 621 3.24 17.84 17.51
CA GLU A 621 4.66 17.55 17.34
C GLU A 621 5.48 18.00 18.55
N TRP A 622 6.52 17.24 18.89
CA TRP A 622 7.41 17.53 20.00
C TRP A 622 8.24 18.77 19.74
N ASN A 623 8.12 19.78 20.60
CA ASN A 623 8.84 21.04 20.41
C ASN A 623 10.29 21.05 20.91
N GLY A 624 10.78 19.94 21.49
CA GLY A 624 12.12 19.89 22.11
C GLY A 624 12.21 20.45 23.53
N PHE A 625 11.16 21.07 24.04
CA PHE A 625 11.10 21.84 25.29
C PHE A 625 10.07 21.33 26.30
N GLY A 626 9.64 20.06 26.20
CA GLY A 626 8.80 19.44 27.23
C GLY A 626 7.31 19.35 26.89
N SER A 627 6.88 19.72 25.69
CA SER A 627 5.47 19.72 25.28
C SER A 627 5.31 19.32 23.81
N TYR A 628 4.17 18.72 23.50
CA TYR A 628 3.72 18.50 22.13
C TYR A 628 2.81 19.66 21.72
N VAL A 629 3.14 20.32 20.61
CA VAL A 629 2.46 21.54 20.14
C VAL A 629 1.92 21.32 18.72
N PRO A 630 0.77 21.91 18.39
CA PRO A 630 0.18 21.74 17.08
C PRO A 630 0.77 22.67 16.04
N SER A 631 0.77 22.21 14.80
CA SER A 631 1.08 23.00 13.60
C SER A 631 -0.08 22.83 12.63
N PHE A 632 -1.13 23.64 12.77
CA PHE A 632 -2.35 23.51 11.98
C PHE A 632 -2.16 23.70 10.47
N ASP A 633 -2.99 23.05 9.66
CA ASP A 633 -3.05 23.15 8.19
C ASP A 633 -1.74 22.74 7.48
N GLN A 634 -0.98 21.82 8.08
CA GLN A 634 0.22 21.24 7.48
C GLN A 634 0.57 19.90 8.15
N PRO A 635 1.20 18.97 7.43
CA PRO A 635 1.70 17.74 8.05
C PRO A 635 2.78 18.04 9.09
N ALA A 636 2.88 17.17 10.09
CA ALA A 636 4.00 17.16 11.02
C ALA A 636 5.33 16.96 10.27
N SER A 637 6.39 17.64 10.73
CA SER A 637 7.67 17.62 10.02
C SER A 637 8.43 16.31 10.17
N ASP A 638 8.14 15.57 11.24
CA ASP A 638 8.68 14.25 11.54
C ASP A 638 7.60 13.33 12.15
N LEU A 639 7.36 12.19 11.50
CA LEU A 639 6.34 11.21 11.89
C LEU A 639 6.91 10.03 12.72
N GLY A 640 8.13 10.17 13.23
CA GLY A 640 8.74 9.19 14.14
C GLY A 640 7.98 9.07 15.47
N HIS A 641 8.01 7.89 16.11
CA HIS A 641 7.21 7.62 17.31
C HIS A 641 7.60 8.45 18.55
N GLY A 642 8.76 9.11 18.54
CA GLY A 642 9.15 10.09 19.57
C GLY A 642 8.77 11.53 19.22
N SER A 643 8.47 11.81 17.95
CA SER A 643 8.33 13.15 17.39
C SER A 643 6.88 13.63 17.39
N VAL A 644 5.91 12.73 17.25
CA VAL A 644 4.47 13.02 17.35
C VAL A 644 3.86 12.44 18.63
N PHE A 645 2.76 13.03 19.11
CA PHE A 645 2.22 12.71 20.44
C PHE A 645 1.79 11.22 20.56
N PRO A 646 2.27 10.51 21.60
CA PRO A 646 1.97 9.10 21.81
C PRO A 646 0.58 8.85 22.39
N ILE A 647 -0.33 8.32 21.56
CA ILE A 647 -1.62 7.80 22.04
C ILE A 647 -1.47 6.33 22.45
N GLU A 648 -1.04 5.49 21.51
CA GLU A 648 -0.82 4.06 21.71
C GLU A 648 0.59 3.66 21.28
N ARG A 649 1.23 2.81 22.08
CA ARG A 649 2.60 2.35 21.85
C ARG A 649 2.76 0.83 21.89
N THR A 650 1.68 0.09 21.61
CA THR A 650 1.66 -1.38 21.74
C THR A 650 2.81 -2.05 20.99
N PHE A 651 3.04 -1.69 19.72
CA PHE A 651 4.15 -2.22 18.94
C PHE A 651 5.50 -1.80 19.50
N SER A 652 5.71 -0.52 19.83
CA SER A 652 6.99 -0.06 20.40
C SER A 652 7.28 -0.68 21.77
N GLU A 653 6.27 -0.84 22.63
CA GLU A 653 6.37 -1.54 23.91
C GLU A 653 6.87 -2.98 23.72
N TRP A 654 6.35 -3.70 22.71
CA TRP A 654 6.82 -5.02 22.32
C TRP A 654 8.21 -5.03 21.71
N ALA A 655 8.49 -4.11 20.79
CA ALA A 655 9.75 -4.04 20.06
C ALA A 655 10.95 -3.82 20.98
N PHE A 656 10.74 -3.18 22.13
CA PHE A 656 11.74 -2.95 23.18
C PHE A 656 11.58 -3.86 24.42
N SER A 657 10.90 -5.00 24.26
CA SER A 657 10.78 -6.05 25.28
C SER A 657 11.65 -7.26 24.96
N ASP A 658 11.79 -8.17 25.94
CA ASP A 658 12.48 -9.46 25.74
C ASP A 658 11.74 -10.38 24.75
N TYR A 659 10.46 -10.10 24.43
CA TYR A 659 9.71 -10.85 23.43
C TYR A 659 10.22 -10.58 22.01
N ASN A 660 10.80 -9.42 21.73
CA ASN A 660 11.44 -9.15 20.45
C ASN A 660 12.91 -9.60 20.48
N SER A 661 13.13 -10.90 20.69
CA SER A 661 14.46 -11.53 20.69
C SER A 661 14.43 -12.82 19.87
N VAL A 662 15.61 -13.28 19.44
CA VAL A 662 15.73 -14.52 18.66
C VAL A 662 15.30 -15.73 19.49
N GLU A 663 15.58 -15.72 20.79
CA GLU A 663 15.19 -16.77 21.72
C GLU A 663 13.70 -16.73 22.09
N GLY A 664 13.08 -15.56 22.04
CA GLY A 664 11.72 -15.34 22.51
C GLY A 664 11.53 -15.56 24.02
N VAL A 665 10.28 -15.59 24.45
CA VAL A 665 9.88 -15.84 25.85
C VAL A 665 9.08 -17.13 25.93
N PHE A 666 9.35 -17.96 26.95
CA PHE A 666 8.58 -19.18 27.19
C PHE A 666 7.15 -18.85 27.62
N ALA A 667 6.17 -19.15 26.75
CA ALA A 667 4.75 -18.86 26.97
C ALA A 667 3.85 -19.89 26.26
N PRO A 668 3.94 -21.20 26.60
CA PRO A 668 3.25 -22.27 25.87
C PRO A 668 1.71 -22.13 25.88
N ALA A 669 1.14 -21.51 26.92
CA ALA A 669 -0.30 -21.27 26.99
C ALA A 669 -0.79 -20.29 25.90
N LEU A 670 0.06 -19.38 25.43
CA LEU A 670 -0.27 -18.41 24.39
C LEU A 670 0.33 -18.79 23.02
N GLY A 671 1.43 -19.56 22.99
CA GLY A 671 2.10 -19.97 21.76
C GLY A 671 1.43 -21.10 20.98
N GLY A 672 0.45 -21.79 21.58
CA GLY A 672 -0.20 -22.96 20.98
C GLY A 672 0.78 -24.12 20.86
N ASN A 673 1.10 -24.56 19.64
CA ASN A 673 2.10 -25.58 19.37
C ASN A 673 3.56 -25.09 19.55
N ARG A 674 3.77 -23.84 19.97
CA ARG A 674 5.09 -23.26 20.27
C ARG A 674 5.25 -23.03 21.77
N ASP A 675 6.38 -23.47 22.31
CA ASP A 675 6.76 -23.21 23.71
C ASP A 675 7.26 -21.77 23.92
N TYR A 676 7.91 -21.20 22.90
CA TYR A 676 8.50 -19.86 22.93
C TYR A 676 7.82 -18.95 21.90
N VAL A 677 7.57 -17.70 22.30
CA VAL A 677 6.92 -16.68 21.49
C VAL A 677 7.86 -15.49 21.30
N SER A 678 8.00 -15.02 20.06
CA SER A 678 8.94 -13.95 19.70
C SER A 678 8.35 -12.88 18.77
N SER A 679 7.07 -12.95 18.43
CA SER A 679 6.36 -12.03 17.55
C SER A 679 4.94 -11.77 18.06
N CYS A 680 4.28 -10.73 17.56
CA CYS A 680 2.87 -10.48 17.83
C CYS A 680 2.02 -11.70 17.43
N GLN A 681 2.33 -12.28 16.27
CA GLN A 681 1.65 -13.44 15.69
C GLN A 681 1.79 -14.69 16.56
N ASP A 682 2.90 -14.88 17.28
CA ASP A 682 3.07 -16.10 18.08
C ASP A 682 2.03 -16.23 19.20
N CYS A 683 1.54 -15.11 19.74
CA CYS A 683 0.47 -15.11 20.76
C CYS A 683 -0.92 -14.87 20.14
N HIS A 684 -1.06 -13.88 19.25
CA HIS A 684 -2.36 -13.45 18.71
C HIS A 684 -2.79 -14.22 17.46
N MET A 685 -1.87 -14.99 16.88
CA MET A 685 -2.13 -15.95 15.82
C MET A 685 -1.46 -17.30 16.10
N ARG A 686 -1.64 -17.78 17.35
CA ARG A 686 -0.92 -18.92 17.91
C ARG A 686 -0.88 -20.13 16.95
N ALA A 687 0.24 -20.84 16.97
CA ALA A 687 0.43 -22.01 16.14
C ALA A 687 -0.57 -23.11 16.51
N THR A 688 -1.32 -23.61 15.54
CA THR A 688 -2.20 -24.78 15.71
C THR A 688 -1.90 -25.86 14.68
N THR A 689 -2.41 -27.07 14.92
CA THR A 689 -2.37 -28.15 13.94
C THR A 689 -3.61 -28.10 13.06
N GLY A 690 -3.44 -27.84 11.76
CA GLY A 690 -4.57 -27.72 10.84
C GLY A 690 -4.13 -27.55 9.38
N SER A 691 -5.10 -27.44 8.48
CA SER A 691 -4.85 -27.07 7.08
C SER A 691 -5.33 -25.63 6.83
N GLY A 692 -4.58 -24.88 6.02
CA GLY A 692 -4.90 -23.49 5.72
C GLY A 692 -6.11 -23.31 4.81
N CYS A 693 -6.60 -24.36 4.16
CA CYS A 693 -7.83 -24.36 3.36
C CYS A 693 -8.54 -25.72 3.50
N ASN A 694 -9.77 -25.81 3.01
CA ASN A 694 -10.63 -26.98 3.13
C ASN A 694 -9.95 -28.23 2.54
N PRO A 695 -9.52 -29.21 3.37
CA PRO A 695 -8.77 -30.37 2.91
C PRO A 695 -9.65 -31.40 2.18
N THR A 696 -10.99 -31.28 2.27
CA THR A 696 -11.91 -32.10 1.48
C THR A 696 -11.99 -31.59 0.04
N ALA A 697 -12.00 -30.26 -0.13
CA ALA A 697 -11.98 -29.63 -1.44
C ALA A 697 -10.59 -29.63 -2.09
N PHE A 698 -9.53 -29.56 -1.27
CA PHE A 698 -8.13 -29.50 -1.70
C PHE A 698 -7.29 -30.56 -0.98
N PRO A 699 -7.30 -31.83 -1.47
CA PRO A 699 -6.70 -32.96 -0.76
C PRO A 699 -5.18 -32.90 -0.58
N THR A 700 -4.44 -32.12 -1.37
CA THR A 700 -2.99 -31.93 -1.14
C THR A 700 -2.66 -30.74 -0.24
N ALA A 701 -3.66 -29.98 0.22
CA ALA A 701 -3.43 -28.90 1.15
C ALA A 701 -2.69 -29.44 2.39
N PRO A 702 -1.47 -28.94 2.67
CA PRO A 702 -0.63 -29.51 3.72
C PRO A 702 -1.25 -29.28 5.10
N VAL A 703 -1.25 -30.33 5.91
CA VAL A 703 -1.50 -30.20 7.36
C VAL A 703 -0.22 -29.69 8.02
N ARG A 704 -0.33 -28.59 8.75
CA ARG A 704 0.76 -27.91 9.41
C ARG A 704 0.61 -28.02 10.91
N ASN A 705 1.72 -28.03 11.64
CA ASN A 705 1.72 -27.87 13.11
C ASN A 705 1.93 -26.41 13.52
N ASP A 706 2.19 -25.53 12.56
CA ASP A 706 2.44 -24.11 12.76
C ASP A 706 1.46 -23.23 11.99
N LEU A 707 0.24 -23.72 11.74
CA LEU A 707 -0.82 -22.92 11.10
C LEU A 707 -1.16 -21.73 12.00
N PRO A 708 -1.09 -20.47 11.51
CA PRO A 708 -1.49 -19.31 12.30
C PRO A 708 -3.00 -19.30 12.50
N LEU A 709 -3.43 -19.49 13.74
CA LEU A 709 -4.83 -19.41 14.12
C LEU A 709 -5.29 -17.95 13.97
N HIS A 710 -6.32 -17.64 13.17
CA HIS A 710 -6.78 -16.24 13.00
C HIS A 710 -7.61 -15.76 14.21
N ASP A 711 -7.09 -15.98 15.42
CA ASP A 711 -7.72 -15.62 16.68
C ASP A 711 -7.88 -14.10 16.80
N LEU A 712 -6.76 -13.37 16.68
CA LEU A 712 -6.72 -11.91 16.56
C LEU A 712 -7.42 -11.18 17.73
N THR A 713 -7.61 -11.87 18.86
CA THR A 713 -8.26 -11.31 20.04
C THR A 713 -7.31 -10.51 20.90
N GLY A 714 -7.87 -9.46 21.52
CA GLY A 714 -7.31 -8.80 22.70
C GLY A 714 -8.19 -9.05 23.93
N GLY A 715 -8.43 -8.02 24.73
CA GLY A 715 -9.27 -8.12 25.94
C GLY A 715 -10.76 -7.83 25.75
N ASN A 716 -11.24 -7.56 24.53
CA ASN A 716 -12.61 -7.09 24.34
C ASN A 716 -13.63 -8.24 24.31
N THR A 717 -14.32 -8.46 25.44
CA THR A 717 -15.40 -9.45 25.55
C THR A 717 -16.80 -8.85 25.44
N TRP A 718 -16.93 -7.52 25.52
CA TRP A 718 -18.22 -6.86 25.60
C TRP A 718 -18.75 -6.44 24.23
N VAL A 719 -17.97 -5.73 23.41
CA VAL A 719 -18.44 -5.26 22.09
C VAL A 719 -18.87 -6.41 21.16
N PRO A 720 -18.15 -7.56 21.08
CA PRO A 720 -18.63 -8.71 20.30
C PRO A 720 -20.04 -9.18 20.66
N SER A 721 -20.48 -9.01 21.91
CA SER A 721 -21.83 -9.40 22.35
C SER A 721 -22.94 -8.49 21.80
N LEU A 722 -22.59 -7.29 21.33
CA LEU A 722 -23.53 -6.30 20.80
C LEU A 722 -23.67 -6.37 19.27
N ILE A 723 -22.64 -6.86 18.58
CA ILE A 723 -22.53 -6.74 17.12
C ILE A 723 -23.67 -7.45 16.39
N ASP A 724 -24.08 -8.66 16.82
CA ASP A 724 -25.21 -9.36 16.20
C ASP A 724 -26.54 -8.64 16.42
N GLN A 725 -26.74 -8.02 17.60
CA GLN A 725 -27.92 -7.20 17.87
C GLN A 725 -28.00 -5.99 16.92
N LEU A 726 -26.86 -5.37 16.63
CA LEU A 726 -26.77 -4.17 15.78
C LEU A 726 -26.81 -4.49 14.28
N TYR A 727 -26.27 -5.65 13.88
CA TYR A 727 -26.08 -6.02 12.47
C TYR A 727 -26.63 -7.42 12.14
N PRO A 728 -27.89 -7.72 12.51
CA PRO A 728 -28.44 -9.06 12.42
C PRO A 728 -28.43 -9.59 10.98
N GLY A 729 -27.97 -10.82 10.80
CA GLY A 729 -27.91 -11.48 9.50
C GLY A 729 -26.76 -11.05 8.59
N THR A 730 -25.84 -10.19 9.08
CA THR A 730 -24.64 -9.77 8.34
C THR A 730 -23.33 -10.22 9.02
N VAL A 731 -23.43 -10.85 10.18
CA VAL A 731 -22.33 -11.39 11.00
C VAL A 731 -22.66 -12.83 11.42
N ASP A 732 -21.65 -13.54 11.93
CA ASP A 732 -21.81 -14.90 12.47
C ASP A 732 -21.88 -14.86 14.02
N PRO A 733 -23.06 -15.11 14.63
CA PRO A 733 -23.21 -15.09 16.09
C PRO A 733 -22.39 -16.16 16.82
N ALA A 734 -22.15 -17.32 16.19
CA ALA A 734 -21.36 -18.39 16.78
C ALA A 734 -19.88 -17.99 16.80
N ALA A 735 -19.39 -17.38 15.72
CA ALA A 735 -18.03 -16.85 15.67
C ALA A 735 -17.82 -15.74 16.71
N LEU A 736 -18.77 -14.81 16.88
CA LEU A 736 -18.73 -13.76 17.89
C LEU A 736 -18.68 -14.34 19.31
N ALA A 737 -19.51 -15.35 19.62
CA ALA A 737 -19.48 -16.03 20.91
C ALA A 737 -18.13 -16.72 21.18
N ALA A 738 -17.58 -17.42 20.17
CA ALA A 738 -16.27 -18.05 20.28
C ALA A 738 -15.14 -17.02 20.50
N THR A 739 -15.21 -15.85 19.87
CA THR A 739 -14.27 -14.74 20.10
C THR A 739 -14.30 -14.26 21.55
N ILE A 740 -15.49 -14.15 22.16
CA ILE A 740 -15.61 -13.74 23.57
C ILE A 740 -14.86 -14.72 24.48
N ASP A 741 -14.99 -16.02 24.22
CA ASP A 741 -14.30 -17.05 25.00
C ASP A 741 -12.78 -17.02 24.79
N ARG A 742 -12.31 -16.78 23.56
CA ARG A 742 -10.87 -16.63 23.26
C ARG A 742 -10.27 -15.36 23.88
N ALA A 743 -10.99 -14.24 23.86
CA ALA A 743 -10.59 -13.01 24.54
C ALA A 743 -10.50 -13.21 26.06
N ARG A 744 -11.46 -13.92 26.66
CA ARG A 744 -11.40 -14.30 28.09
C ARG A 744 -10.22 -15.21 28.39
N TYR A 745 -9.96 -16.20 27.54
CA TYR A 745 -8.79 -17.07 27.66
C TYR A 745 -7.49 -16.25 27.66
N MET A 746 -7.34 -15.30 26.73
CA MET A 746 -6.17 -14.42 26.69
C MET A 746 -6.02 -13.59 27.97
N LEU A 747 -7.10 -12.99 28.48
CA LEU A 747 -7.09 -12.23 29.72
C LEU A 747 -6.65 -13.07 30.93
N GLN A 748 -7.08 -14.34 30.99
CA GLN A 748 -6.72 -15.28 32.07
C GLN A 748 -5.27 -15.77 32.01
N HIS A 749 -4.56 -15.54 30.90
CA HIS A 749 -3.16 -15.92 30.71
C HIS A 749 -2.22 -14.73 30.50
N ALA A 750 -2.75 -13.50 30.54
CA ALA A 750 -1.98 -12.27 30.34
C ALA A 750 -1.17 -11.85 31.58
N SER A 751 -1.46 -12.45 32.74
CA SER A 751 -0.87 -12.06 34.00
C SER A 751 -0.74 -13.23 34.95
N LYS A 752 0.08 -13.06 35.99
CA LYS A 752 0.11 -13.95 37.16
C LYS A 752 -0.15 -13.17 38.44
N LEU A 753 -1.03 -13.70 39.29
CA LEU A 753 -1.38 -13.13 40.59
C LEU A 753 -0.75 -13.93 41.74
N GLU A 754 0.05 -13.27 42.58
CA GLU A 754 0.65 -13.87 43.79
C GLU A 754 0.32 -13.05 45.03
N THR A 755 0.12 -13.72 46.17
CA THR A 755 -0.28 -13.06 47.43
C THR A 755 0.59 -13.52 48.57
N PHE A 756 1.05 -12.58 49.39
CA PHE A 756 1.94 -12.82 50.52
C PHE A 756 1.38 -12.12 51.77
N PHE A 757 1.46 -12.76 52.93
CA PHE A 757 1.12 -12.15 54.20
C PHE A 757 2.36 -12.05 55.07
N GLU A 758 2.89 -10.83 55.20
CA GLU A 758 4.17 -10.56 55.85
C GLU A 758 4.06 -9.25 56.65
N GLY A 759 4.59 -9.24 57.87
CA GLY A 759 4.57 -8.03 58.71
C GLY A 759 3.18 -7.51 59.08
N GLY A 760 2.14 -8.35 59.02
CA GLY A 760 0.75 -7.96 59.27
C GLY A 760 0.05 -7.29 58.09
N MET A 761 0.71 -7.22 56.93
CA MET A 761 0.18 -6.62 55.70
C MET A 761 -0.01 -7.70 54.63
N LEU A 762 -1.00 -7.49 53.76
CA LEU A 762 -1.20 -8.31 52.56
C LEU A 762 -0.44 -7.64 51.40
N ARG A 763 0.54 -8.33 50.83
CA ARG A 763 1.18 -7.93 49.57
C ARG A 763 0.57 -8.72 48.42
N VAL A 764 0.05 -8.02 47.43
CA VAL A 764 -0.47 -8.57 46.17
C VAL A 764 0.50 -8.21 45.06
N ARG A 765 1.03 -9.22 44.37
CA ARG A 765 1.89 -9.07 43.19
C ARG A 765 1.10 -9.42 41.94
N VAL A 766 1.14 -8.52 40.96
CA VAL A 766 0.67 -8.79 39.60
C VAL A 766 1.89 -8.80 38.68
N THR A 767 2.14 -9.91 38.00
CA THR A 767 3.21 -10.03 37.00
C THR A 767 2.60 -9.91 35.61
N ASN A 768 3.23 -9.13 34.73
CA ASN A 768 2.86 -9.00 33.34
C ASN A 768 3.51 -10.12 32.51
N ASP A 769 2.68 -11.00 31.95
CA ASP A 769 3.10 -12.08 31.05
C ASP A 769 2.76 -11.75 29.58
N THR A 770 2.63 -10.47 29.24
CA THR A 770 2.47 -9.96 27.87
C THR A 770 3.75 -9.32 27.35
N GLY A 771 3.85 -9.22 26.02
CA GLY A 771 4.98 -8.58 25.34
C GLY A 771 4.98 -7.06 25.37
N HIS A 772 3.91 -6.44 25.82
CA HIS A 772 3.71 -4.99 25.87
C HIS A 772 3.26 -4.58 27.29
N LYS A 773 2.83 -3.34 27.52
CA LYS A 773 2.27 -2.99 28.83
C LYS A 773 1.00 -3.80 29.12
N LEU A 774 0.69 -4.00 30.40
CA LEU A 774 -0.55 -4.62 30.84
C LEU A 774 -1.42 -3.62 31.64
N PRO A 775 -2.62 -3.26 31.13
CA PRO A 775 -3.08 -3.45 29.75
C PRO A 775 -2.35 -2.51 28.75
N THR A 776 -2.32 -2.85 27.45
CA THR A 776 -1.82 -1.97 26.37
C THR A 776 -2.99 -1.44 25.51
N GLY A 777 -2.67 -0.71 24.43
CA GLY A 777 -3.61 -0.21 23.43
C GLY A 777 -4.43 0.99 23.89
N TYR A 778 -5.66 1.08 23.38
CA TYR A 778 -6.58 2.19 23.58
C TYR A 778 -6.64 2.70 25.03
N PRO A 779 -6.33 3.99 25.27
CA PRO A 779 -6.11 4.53 26.62
C PRO A 779 -7.40 4.88 27.38
N GLU A 780 -8.45 5.32 26.69
CA GLU A 780 -9.63 5.92 27.33
C GLU A 780 -10.63 4.84 27.78
N GLY A 781 -11.10 4.93 29.02
CA GLY A 781 -12.05 3.98 29.61
C GLY A 781 -11.51 2.57 29.89
N ARG A 782 -10.37 2.15 29.31
CA ARG A 782 -9.76 0.85 29.56
C ARG A 782 -9.01 0.83 30.89
N ARG A 783 -9.34 -0.13 31.76
CA ARG A 783 -8.69 -0.26 33.07
C ARG A 783 -8.58 -1.70 33.54
N MET A 784 -7.56 -1.96 34.34
CA MET A 784 -7.38 -3.19 35.11
C MET A 784 -7.21 -2.84 36.58
N TRP A 785 -7.75 -3.64 37.51
CA TRP A 785 -7.61 -3.33 38.94
C TRP A 785 -7.59 -4.56 39.83
N ILE A 786 -7.04 -4.38 41.03
CA ILE A 786 -7.05 -5.38 42.09
C ILE A 786 -8.26 -5.13 42.99
N ASN A 787 -9.15 -6.11 43.09
CA ASN A 787 -10.22 -6.17 44.08
C ASN A 787 -9.78 -7.05 45.25
N VAL A 788 -9.97 -6.57 46.49
CA VAL A 788 -9.60 -7.32 47.70
C VAL A 788 -10.76 -7.34 48.67
N GLN A 789 -11.31 -8.52 48.93
CA GLN A 789 -12.36 -8.75 49.93
C GLN A 789 -11.77 -9.41 51.18
N PHE A 790 -11.79 -8.72 52.32
CA PHE A 790 -11.39 -9.25 53.62
C PHE A 790 -12.57 -9.91 54.33
N LEU A 791 -12.42 -11.15 54.76
CA LEU A 791 -13.51 -11.95 55.33
C LEU A 791 -13.21 -12.41 56.76
N LYS A 792 -14.24 -12.44 57.61
CA LYS A 792 -14.22 -13.15 58.90
C LYS A 792 -14.21 -14.66 58.72
N ARG A 793 -14.05 -15.42 59.82
CA ARG A 793 -14.10 -16.89 59.85
C ARG A 793 -15.42 -17.48 59.30
N ASN A 794 -16.53 -16.78 59.52
CA ASN A 794 -17.87 -17.19 59.08
C ASN A 794 -18.16 -16.80 57.61
N GLY A 795 -17.20 -16.21 56.90
CA GLY A 795 -17.37 -15.71 55.53
C GLY A 795 -17.99 -14.32 55.41
N GLU A 796 -18.27 -13.63 56.53
CA GLU A 796 -18.79 -12.27 56.51
C GLU A 796 -17.74 -11.27 55.99
N LEU A 797 -18.13 -10.40 55.06
CA LEU A 797 -17.29 -9.34 54.52
C LEU A 797 -17.00 -8.26 55.57
N LEU A 798 -15.73 -7.97 55.80
CA LEU A 798 -15.26 -6.89 56.70
C LEU A 798 -14.96 -5.61 55.95
N ASN A 799 -14.26 -5.74 54.83
CA ASN A 799 -13.83 -4.64 54.00
C ASN A 799 -13.65 -5.13 52.56
N GLU A 800 -13.88 -4.24 51.61
CA GLU A 800 -13.62 -4.48 50.20
C GLU A 800 -12.94 -3.26 49.58
N SER A 801 -11.77 -3.46 48.97
CA SER A 801 -11.09 -2.44 48.17
C SER A 801 -11.40 -2.65 46.68
N CYS A 802 -11.57 -1.55 45.94
CA CYS A 802 -11.98 -1.55 44.53
C CYS A 802 -13.24 -2.40 44.26
N ALA A 803 -14.30 -2.19 45.04
CA ALA A 803 -15.59 -2.85 44.79
C ALA A 803 -16.22 -2.31 43.49
N TYR A 804 -16.77 -3.21 42.67
CA TYR A 804 -17.47 -2.85 41.44
C TYR A 804 -18.97 -3.12 41.58
N ASP A 805 -19.81 -2.12 41.28
CA ASP A 805 -21.26 -2.25 41.28
C ASP A 805 -21.77 -2.58 39.87
N PHE A 806 -22.12 -3.85 39.67
CA PHE A 806 -22.65 -4.37 38.41
C PHE A 806 -23.99 -3.73 37.98
N ASN A 807 -24.75 -3.12 38.89
CA ASN A 807 -26.01 -2.47 38.53
C ASN A 807 -25.80 -1.06 37.98
N THR A 808 -24.80 -0.36 38.51
CA THR A 808 -24.55 1.05 38.17
C THR A 808 -23.34 1.26 37.26
N GLY A 809 -22.48 0.24 37.11
CA GLY A 809 -21.23 0.28 36.35
C GLY A 809 -20.08 1.02 37.06
N VAL A 810 -20.26 1.38 38.34
CA VAL A 810 -19.33 2.21 39.11
C VAL A 810 -18.24 1.35 39.76
N LEU A 811 -16.99 1.76 39.59
CA LEU A 811 -15.84 1.23 40.35
C LEU A 811 -15.56 2.17 41.53
N LEU A 812 -15.59 1.66 42.75
CA LEU A 812 -15.28 2.45 43.94
C LEU A 812 -13.77 2.60 44.12
N GLU A 813 -13.29 3.83 44.23
CA GLU A 813 -11.88 4.15 44.51
C GLU A 813 -11.69 4.51 45.99
N ASP A 814 -11.33 3.53 46.81
CA ASP A 814 -10.93 3.75 48.20
C ASP A 814 -9.45 4.18 48.32
N ALA A 815 -8.99 4.46 49.54
CA ALA A 815 -7.62 4.95 49.78
C ALA A 815 -6.52 3.94 49.46
N GLU A 816 -6.81 2.64 49.40
CA GLU A 816 -5.89 1.57 49.00
C GLU A 816 -6.16 1.08 47.56
N ALA A 817 -7.00 1.80 46.80
CA ALA A 817 -7.37 1.41 45.45
C ALA A 817 -6.16 1.31 44.51
N LYS A 818 -6.11 0.21 43.76
CA LYS A 818 -5.09 -0.03 42.74
C LYS A 818 -5.72 -0.26 41.39
N ILE A 819 -5.64 0.78 40.55
CA ILE A 819 -6.13 0.78 39.16
C ILE A 819 -4.94 1.04 38.24
N TYR A 820 -4.70 0.11 37.32
CA TYR A 820 -3.74 0.18 36.22
C TYR A 820 -4.43 0.80 35.00
N GLU A 821 -3.98 2.00 34.64
CA GLU A 821 -4.57 2.82 33.58
C GLU A 821 -3.55 3.85 33.08
N ILE A 822 -3.87 4.47 31.96
CA ILE A 822 -3.21 5.67 31.45
C ILE A 822 -4.24 6.81 31.43
N LYS A 823 -3.83 8.01 31.79
CA LYS A 823 -4.65 9.23 31.69
C LYS A 823 -3.94 10.22 30.79
N LEU A 824 -4.52 10.43 29.61
CA LEU A 824 -4.13 11.47 28.67
C LEU A 824 -4.89 12.76 29.02
N GLY A 825 -4.40 13.90 28.54
CA GLY A 825 -5.03 15.18 28.80
C GLY A 825 -4.36 16.35 28.08
N LEU A 826 -4.76 17.54 28.49
CA LEU A 826 -4.31 18.81 27.94
C LEU A 826 -3.34 19.49 28.89
N ASP A 827 -2.15 19.84 28.40
CA ASP A 827 -1.29 20.78 29.12
C ASP A 827 -1.89 22.20 29.12
N THR A 828 -1.24 23.12 29.83
CA THR A 828 -1.71 24.52 29.95
C THR A 828 -1.83 25.23 28.60
N ALA A 829 -1.01 24.88 27.60
CA ALA A 829 -1.02 25.54 26.30
C ALA A 829 -2.18 25.01 25.44
N ALA A 830 -2.37 23.69 25.38
CA ALA A 830 -3.49 23.07 24.68
C ALA A 830 -4.84 23.41 25.32
N ALA A 831 -4.90 23.52 26.66
CA ALA A 831 -6.08 24.00 27.37
C ALA A 831 -6.49 25.42 26.95
N ALA A 832 -5.51 26.33 26.80
CA ALA A 832 -5.77 27.69 26.34
C ALA A 832 -6.27 27.73 24.88
N LEU A 833 -5.82 26.79 24.05
CA LEU A 833 -6.17 26.69 22.64
C LEU A 833 -7.58 26.12 22.42
N THR A 834 -7.94 25.09 23.18
CA THR A 834 -9.22 24.38 23.07
C THR A 834 -10.33 25.04 23.88
N GLY A 835 -10.00 25.87 24.87
CA GLY A 835 -10.95 26.43 25.83
C GLY A 835 -11.36 25.45 26.94
N LEU A 836 -10.80 24.24 26.97
CA LEU A 836 -11.01 23.23 27.99
C LEU A 836 -10.03 23.40 29.15
N PRO A 837 -10.34 22.90 30.37
CA PRO A 837 -9.42 22.97 31.49
C PRO A 837 -8.18 22.08 31.27
N ALA A 838 -7.01 22.55 31.73
CA ALA A 838 -5.82 21.71 31.76
C ALA A 838 -5.99 20.54 32.73
N GLY A 839 -5.52 19.35 32.34
CA GLY A 839 -5.70 18.12 33.09
C GLY A 839 -6.13 16.94 32.23
N PRO A 840 -6.39 15.77 32.86
CA PRO A 840 -6.89 14.60 32.17
C PRO A 840 -8.23 14.85 31.46
N THR A 841 -8.37 14.35 30.23
CA THR A 841 -9.62 14.40 29.46
C THR A 841 -9.81 13.10 28.65
N PHE A 842 -10.99 12.93 28.06
CA PHE A 842 -11.29 11.85 27.10
C PHE A 842 -11.41 12.37 25.66
N HIS A 843 -10.91 13.58 25.39
CA HIS A 843 -10.90 14.15 24.05
C HIS A 843 -9.69 13.60 23.28
N PHE A 844 -9.86 12.41 22.71
CA PHE A 844 -8.80 11.58 22.11
C PHE A 844 -7.80 12.37 21.26
N VAL A 845 -8.32 13.18 20.32
CA VAL A 845 -7.52 13.96 19.35
C VAL A 845 -7.02 15.31 19.89
N LEU A 846 -7.54 15.78 21.03
CA LEU A 846 -7.07 17.02 21.66
C LEU A 846 -5.90 16.77 22.61
N ASN A 847 -5.78 15.55 23.14
CA ASN A 847 -4.76 15.17 24.10
C ASN A 847 -3.34 15.43 23.59
N ASN A 848 -2.53 16.14 24.40
CA ASN A 848 -1.12 16.44 24.11
C ASN A 848 -0.17 16.17 25.30
N GLN A 849 -0.70 15.62 26.41
CA GLN A 849 0.08 15.27 27.59
C GLN A 849 -0.38 13.94 28.22
N ILE A 850 0.59 13.16 28.71
CA ILE A 850 0.33 12.00 29.59
C ILE A 850 0.43 12.47 31.04
N TYR A 851 -0.66 12.37 31.79
CA TYR A 851 -0.75 12.76 33.22
C TYR A 851 -0.46 11.61 34.18
N LYS A 852 -0.80 10.39 33.77
CA LYS A 852 -0.59 9.16 34.53
C LYS A 852 -0.39 8.02 33.54
N ASP A 853 0.58 7.16 33.80
CA ASP A 853 0.65 5.82 33.23
C ASP A 853 1.34 4.91 34.25
N ASN A 854 0.55 4.06 34.90
CA ASN A 854 1.05 3.08 35.86
C ASN A 854 0.89 1.64 35.38
N ARG A 855 0.57 1.42 34.09
CA ARG A 855 0.40 0.11 33.48
C ARG A 855 1.72 -0.65 33.56
N ILE A 856 1.64 -1.96 33.82
CA ILE A 856 2.82 -2.77 34.16
C ILE A 856 3.62 -3.00 32.87
N PRO A 857 4.91 -2.63 32.79
CA PRO A 857 5.70 -2.78 31.57
C PRO A 857 6.05 -4.26 31.29
N PRO A 858 6.46 -4.61 30.06
CA PRO A 858 6.79 -5.98 29.71
C PRO A 858 8.17 -6.40 30.25
N ARG A 859 8.41 -7.72 30.20
CA ARG A 859 9.75 -8.30 30.43
C ARG A 859 10.77 -7.62 29.50
N GLY A 860 11.97 -7.33 30.00
CA GLY A 860 13.00 -6.60 29.24
C GLY A 860 12.92 -5.07 29.32
N PHE A 861 11.89 -4.52 29.98
CA PHE A 861 11.72 -3.07 30.15
C PHE A 861 12.98 -2.37 30.67
N THR A 862 13.34 -1.27 30.00
CA THR A 862 14.30 -0.30 30.52
C THR A 862 13.77 1.12 30.35
N ASN A 863 14.04 1.97 31.33
CA ASN A 863 13.64 3.37 31.27
C ASN A 863 14.26 4.09 30.06
N LEU A 864 15.51 3.76 29.69
CA LEU A 864 16.18 4.39 28.57
C LEU A 864 15.49 4.12 27.23
N ASN A 865 15.16 2.85 26.94
CA ASN A 865 14.52 2.48 25.68
C ASN A 865 13.10 3.05 25.58
N PHE A 866 12.30 2.93 26.66
CA PHE A 866 10.91 3.38 26.67
C PHE A 866 10.77 4.91 26.58
N ALA A 867 11.81 5.67 26.95
CA ALA A 867 11.85 7.11 26.74
C ALA A 867 11.85 7.52 25.26
N THR A 868 12.42 6.69 24.37
CA THR A 868 12.66 7.06 22.96
C THR A 868 11.38 7.18 22.11
N PHE A 869 10.29 6.55 22.55
CA PHE A 869 9.01 6.53 21.84
C PHE A 869 7.85 7.05 22.68
N GLY A 870 8.13 7.70 23.82
CA GLY A 870 7.09 8.20 24.72
C GLY A 870 6.36 7.12 25.53
N GLY A 871 7.00 5.97 25.75
CA GLY A 871 6.43 4.83 26.48
C GLY A 871 6.73 4.82 27.99
N LEU A 872 7.35 5.85 28.56
CA LEU A 872 7.68 5.84 30.00
C LEU A 872 6.44 5.80 30.90
N PRO A 873 6.49 5.10 32.06
CA PRO A 873 5.53 5.30 33.14
C PRO A 873 5.52 6.76 33.61
N VAL A 874 4.33 7.27 33.96
CA VAL A 874 4.13 8.65 34.43
C VAL A 874 3.33 8.64 35.72
N GLY A 875 3.79 9.39 36.73
CA GLY A 875 3.20 9.34 38.07
C GLY A 875 3.39 7.99 38.78
N TYR A 876 4.25 7.12 38.24
CA TYR A 876 4.62 5.83 38.76
C TYR A 876 6.05 5.47 38.31
N ALA A 877 6.71 4.52 38.97
CA ALA A 877 8.07 4.12 38.62
C ALA A 877 8.25 2.61 38.69
N TYR A 878 8.95 2.08 37.69
CA TYR A 878 9.40 0.69 37.64
C TYR A 878 10.93 0.67 37.49
N ALA A 879 11.60 -0.22 38.21
CA ALA A 879 13.02 -0.45 38.00
C ALA A 879 13.26 -1.12 36.63
N ASN A 880 14.46 -1.00 36.07
CA ASN A 880 14.82 -1.76 34.87
C ASN A 880 14.66 -3.27 35.13
N GLY A 881 14.04 -3.98 34.19
CA GLY A 881 13.71 -5.40 34.31
C GLY A 881 12.54 -5.71 35.24
N GLN A 882 11.86 -4.71 35.81
CA GLN A 882 10.66 -4.92 36.61
C GLN A 882 9.42 -4.98 35.69
N TYR A 883 8.87 -6.17 35.52
CA TYR A 883 7.64 -6.47 34.76
C TYR A 883 6.52 -6.98 35.67
N TRP A 884 6.55 -6.57 36.94
CA TRP A 884 5.54 -6.85 37.94
C TRP A 884 5.31 -5.63 38.81
N ASP A 885 4.19 -5.62 39.51
CA ASP A 885 3.83 -4.59 40.46
C ASP A 885 3.41 -5.20 41.79
N ASP A 886 3.87 -4.61 42.90
CA ASP A 886 3.52 -5.01 44.27
C ASP A 886 2.62 -3.94 44.89
N THR A 887 1.41 -4.33 45.30
CA THR A 887 0.48 -3.47 46.05
C THR A 887 0.29 -4.01 47.46
N ILE A 888 0.31 -3.13 48.45
CA ILE A 888 0.23 -3.49 49.87
C ILE A 888 -1.12 -3.04 50.43
N TYR A 889 -1.81 -3.94 51.12
CA TYR A 889 -3.11 -3.70 51.75
C TYR A 889 -3.03 -3.92 53.26
N THR A 890 -3.71 -3.06 54.00
CA THR A 890 -3.85 -3.19 55.45
C THR A 890 -4.85 -4.30 55.77
N VAL A 891 -4.44 -5.29 56.56
CA VAL A 891 -5.33 -6.39 56.97
C VAL A 891 -6.19 -5.95 58.17
N PRO A 892 -7.54 -5.94 58.07
CA PRO A 892 -8.40 -5.60 59.20
C PRO A 892 -8.20 -6.55 60.39
N LYS A 893 -8.31 -6.04 61.62
CA LYS A 893 -8.00 -6.75 62.89
C LYS A 893 -8.69 -8.11 63.05
N ASP A 894 -9.86 -8.30 62.44
CA ASP A 894 -10.67 -9.53 62.53
C ASP A 894 -10.69 -10.36 61.25
N ALA A 895 -9.96 -9.94 60.21
CA ALA A 895 -9.88 -10.68 58.95
C ALA A 895 -9.14 -12.01 59.17
N GLN A 896 -9.73 -13.09 58.68
CA GLN A 896 -9.17 -14.43 58.70
C GLN A 896 -8.66 -14.86 57.34
N SER A 897 -9.28 -14.33 56.28
CA SER A 897 -8.86 -14.56 54.90
C SER A 897 -9.10 -13.32 54.05
N ALA A 898 -8.47 -13.30 52.89
CA ALA A 898 -8.82 -12.39 51.81
C ALA A 898 -9.04 -13.15 50.51
N VAL A 899 -10.02 -12.70 49.72
CA VAL A 899 -10.20 -13.09 48.32
C VAL A 899 -9.72 -11.93 47.46
N ILE A 900 -8.72 -12.20 46.63
CA ILE A 900 -8.09 -11.22 45.74
C ILE A 900 -8.48 -11.58 44.32
N ARG A 901 -8.90 -10.58 43.53
CA ARG A 901 -9.22 -10.73 42.11
C ARG A 901 -8.53 -9.65 41.31
N LEU A 902 -8.00 -10.02 40.15
CA LEU A 902 -7.56 -9.08 39.13
C LEU A 902 -8.66 -9.02 38.07
N TYR A 903 -9.18 -7.83 37.82
CA TYR A 903 -10.24 -7.58 36.84
C TYR A 903 -9.72 -6.71 35.70
N TYR A 904 -10.23 -6.96 34.50
CA TYR A 904 -10.08 -6.11 33.31
C TYR A 904 -11.45 -5.58 32.88
N GLN A 905 -11.53 -4.34 32.41
CA GLN A 905 -12.73 -3.77 31.81
C GLN A 905 -12.41 -3.07 30.48
N THR A 906 -13.16 -3.39 29.42
CA THR A 906 -12.98 -2.80 28.08
C THR A 906 -13.24 -1.31 28.07
N THR A 907 -14.37 -0.87 28.62
CA THR A 907 -14.75 0.55 28.69
C THR A 907 -15.41 0.86 30.03
N SER A 908 -15.11 2.03 30.58
CA SER A 908 -15.62 2.48 31.86
C SER A 908 -16.93 3.26 31.71
N LYS A 909 -17.70 3.35 32.79
CA LYS A 909 -18.90 4.19 32.81
C LYS A 909 -18.59 5.64 32.46
N GLU A 910 -17.52 6.17 33.03
CA GLU A 910 -17.13 7.57 32.88
C GLU A 910 -16.85 7.91 31.41
N TYR A 911 -16.24 6.97 30.67
CA TYR A 911 -15.98 7.17 29.26
C TYR A 911 -17.25 7.07 28.40
N VAL A 912 -18.14 6.12 28.69
CA VAL A 912 -19.43 6.00 27.99
C VAL A 912 -20.32 7.22 28.23
N GLU A 913 -20.37 7.74 29.47
CA GLU A 913 -21.12 8.95 29.80
C GLU A 913 -20.50 10.19 29.14
N PHE A 914 -19.17 10.29 29.08
CA PHE A 914 -18.49 11.34 28.32
C PHE A 914 -18.86 11.32 26.85
N LEU A 915 -18.78 10.16 26.18
CA LEU A 915 -19.14 10.04 24.76
C LEU A 915 -20.59 10.42 24.49
N ARG A 916 -21.51 10.18 25.44
CA ARG A 916 -22.90 10.63 25.37
C ARG A 916 -23.01 12.15 25.54
N ASP A 917 -22.38 12.69 26.58
CA ASP A 917 -22.60 14.07 27.03
C ASP A 917 -21.88 15.10 26.15
N GLU A 918 -20.71 14.75 25.60
CA GLU A 918 -19.92 15.65 24.74
C GLU A 918 -20.30 15.56 23.26
N ASN A 919 -21.03 14.53 22.82
CA ASN A 919 -21.41 14.41 21.42
C ASN A 919 -22.59 15.33 21.12
N VAL A 920 -22.33 16.38 20.34
CA VAL A 920 -23.35 17.35 19.91
C VAL A 920 -23.56 17.38 18.40
N THR A 921 -22.82 16.57 17.63
CA THR A 921 -22.89 16.51 16.17
C THR A 921 -23.86 15.44 15.67
N ASN A 922 -24.02 14.33 16.40
CA ASN A 922 -24.92 13.24 16.02
C ASN A 922 -25.44 12.44 17.23
N SER A 923 -26.07 11.27 16.98
CA SER A 923 -26.66 10.42 18.03
C SER A 923 -25.76 9.30 18.54
N LYS A 924 -24.53 9.16 18.03
CA LYS A 924 -23.69 7.97 18.30
C LYS A 924 -23.30 7.80 19.76
N GLY A 925 -23.05 8.90 20.47
CA GLY A 925 -22.82 8.87 21.92
C GLY A 925 -24.02 8.33 22.70
N GLN A 926 -25.23 8.78 22.35
CA GLN A 926 -26.46 8.32 22.99
C GLN A 926 -26.78 6.86 22.64
N GLU A 927 -26.60 6.45 21.37
CA GLU A 927 -26.76 5.06 20.93
C GLU A 927 -25.84 4.12 21.72
N LEU A 928 -24.57 4.49 21.91
CA LEU A 928 -23.62 3.72 22.72
C LEU A 928 -24.05 3.64 24.19
N TYR A 929 -24.49 4.76 24.79
CA TYR A 929 -24.95 4.76 26.17
C TYR A 929 -26.17 3.85 26.37
N ASP A 930 -27.13 3.88 25.46
CA ASP A 930 -28.32 3.02 25.54
C ASP A 930 -27.94 1.54 25.44
N LEU A 931 -27.02 1.19 24.54
CA LEU A 931 -26.47 -0.16 24.44
C LEU A 931 -25.75 -0.58 25.72
N TRP A 932 -24.93 0.30 26.29
CA TRP A 932 -24.25 0.09 27.56
C TRP A 932 -25.23 -0.16 28.72
N ASP A 933 -26.25 0.69 28.87
CA ASP A 933 -27.23 0.58 29.94
C ASP A 933 -28.03 -0.73 29.85
N GLN A 934 -28.40 -1.14 28.63
CA GLN A 934 -29.23 -2.32 28.34
C GLN A 934 -28.44 -3.64 28.34
N ASN A 935 -27.12 -3.62 28.16
CA ASN A 935 -26.29 -4.82 28.03
C ASN A 935 -25.26 -4.95 29.17
N GLY A 936 -25.74 -4.81 30.40
CA GLY A 936 -24.95 -5.13 31.61
C GLY A 936 -23.80 -4.17 31.90
N LYS A 937 -23.76 -3.00 31.25
CA LYS A 937 -22.84 -1.89 31.57
C LYS A 937 -21.36 -2.22 31.43
N CYS A 938 -21.01 -3.05 30.43
CA CYS A 938 -19.64 -3.53 30.19
C CYS A 938 -19.00 -4.09 31.48
N PRO A 939 -19.51 -5.23 31.99
CA PRO A 939 -19.02 -5.79 33.24
C PRO A 939 -17.54 -6.18 33.13
N PRO A 940 -16.77 -6.14 34.22
CA PRO A 940 -15.38 -6.57 34.18
C PRO A 940 -15.23 -8.08 34.00
N GLU A 941 -14.19 -8.46 33.28
CA GLU A 941 -13.72 -9.83 33.13
C GLU A 941 -12.72 -10.18 34.23
N LEU A 942 -12.91 -11.35 34.84
CA LEU A 942 -11.97 -11.90 35.81
C LEU A 942 -10.73 -12.45 35.08
N MET A 943 -9.57 -11.85 35.34
CA MET A 943 -8.30 -12.34 34.85
C MET A 943 -7.74 -13.42 35.77
N GLU A 944 -7.61 -13.09 37.07
CA GLU A 944 -6.94 -13.94 38.05
C GLU A 944 -7.64 -13.89 39.40
N ARG A 945 -7.51 -14.97 40.17
CA ARG A 945 -8.09 -15.06 41.52
C ARG A 945 -7.18 -15.82 42.49
N SER A 946 -6.93 -15.22 43.65
CA SER A 946 -6.22 -15.85 44.77
C SER A 946 -7.05 -15.78 46.07
N VAL A 947 -6.79 -16.73 46.97
CA VAL A 947 -7.31 -16.72 48.34
C VAL A 947 -6.14 -16.96 49.29
N ILE A 948 -6.02 -16.10 50.30
CA ILE A 948 -4.99 -16.23 51.34
C ILE A 948 -5.65 -16.23 52.72
N PHE A 949 -5.07 -17.01 53.65
CA PHE A 949 -5.48 -17.07 55.05
C PHE A 949 -4.39 -16.44 55.92
N PHE A 950 -4.79 -15.60 56.88
CA PHE A 950 -3.85 -14.83 57.71
C PHE A 950 -3.48 -15.54 59.01
N ARG A 951 -4.22 -16.58 59.38
CA ARG A 951 -4.00 -17.40 60.57
C ARG A 951 -4.23 -18.85 60.19
N ASP A 952 -3.47 -19.76 60.82
CA ASP A 952 -3.71 -21.19 60.65
C ASP A 952 -5.17 -21.50 61.00
N LEU A 953 -5.86 -22.19 60.09
CA LEU A 953 -7.06 -22.92 60.43
C LEU A 953 -6.63 -23.94 61.48
N GLU A 954 -6.78 -23.63 62.77
CA GLU A 954 -6.66 -24.64 63.82
C GLU A 954 -7.60 -25.79 63.42
N VAL A 955 -6.99 -26.90 62.99
CA VAL A 955 -7.66 -28.17 62.80
C VAL A 955 -8.29 -28.47 64.14
N GLU A 956 -9.62 -28.40 64.23
CA GLU A 956 -10.30 -28.90 65.42
C GLU A 956 -9.85 -30.36 65.61
N PRO A 957 -9.37 -30.75 66.81
CA PRO A 957 -9.09 -32.14 67.08
C PRO A 957 -10.39 -32.90 66.87
N LEU A 958 -10.35 -33.93 66.01
CA LEU A 958 -11.44 -34.88 65.85
C LEU A 958 -12.01 -35.23 67.23
N PRO A 959 -13.35 -35.18 67.44
CA PRO A 959 -13.94 -35.55 68.72
C PRO A 959 -13.50 -36.97 69.06
N GLY A 960 -12.98 -37.11 70.28
CA GLY A 960 -12.07 -38.18 70.68
C GLY A 960 -12.50 -39.59 70.27
N THR A 961 -11.55 -40.33 69.71
CA THR A 961 -11.59 -41.79 69.69
C THR A 961 -11.64 -42.32 71.13
N PRO A 962 -12.63 -43.13 71.51
CA PRO A 962 -12.60 -43.87 72.76
C PRO A 962 -11.61 -45.03 72.62
N GLY A 963 -10.55 -45.06 73.43
CA GLY A 963 -9.76 -46.29 73.61
C GLY A 963 -10.47 -47.27 74.56
N PRO A 964 -9.96 -48.50 74.78
CA PRO A 964 -9.09 -49.34 73.95
C PRO A 964 -9.74 -50.72 73.67
N GLY A 965 -9.59 -51.26 72.45
CA GLY A 965 -10.22 -52.53 72.05
C GLY A 965 -9.30 -53.46 71.25
N ARG A 966 -8.67 -54.39 71.96
CA ARG A 966 -8.16 -55.73 71.57
C ARG A 966 -7.95 -56.05 70.06
N GLY A 967 -6.68 -56.21 69.70
CA GLY A 967 -6.03 -57.23 68.84
C GLY A 967 -6.78 -57.96 67.72
N ILE A 968 -6.10 -58.17 66.59
CA ILE A 968 -5.47 -59.44 66.15
C ILE A 968 -4.90 -59.28 64.70
N HIS A 969 -3.71 -59.85 64.49
CA HIS A 969 -2.96 -60.16 63.25
C HIS A 969 -3.80 -60.41 61.97
N ARG A 970 -3.35 -60.14 60.74
CA ARG A 970 -2.04 -60.29 60.08
C ARG A 970 -1.83 -59.23 59.00
#